data_AF-A0A226HI16-F1
#
_entry.id   AF-A0A226HI16-F1
#
_cell.length_a   1.000
_cell.length_b   1.000
_cell.length_c   1.000
_cell.angle_alpha   90.00
_cell.angle_beta   90.00
_cell.angle_gamma   90.00
#
_symmetry.space_group_name_H-M   'P 1'
#
loop_
_entity.id
_entity.type
_entity.pdbx_description
1 polymer ?
#
loop_
_entity_poly.entity_id
_entity_poly.type
_entity_poly.pdbx_seq_one_letter_code
_entity_poly.pdbx_strand_id
1 'polypeptide(L)'
;MKFDFSEIANLNGVTNVYNDTIPDALLKSALADLKLPDDSEINYLWKKKGKAEALVITPAFIALVNENKQVSRFDFDEISRAYFSPDSFFYLYDLKGDRCATIPSRFFGLESKNDLTAIHREIIKDFFNDRISSGHFAYDVDKCLDIAINEITGLYDFTKVAQLEESQKHEYATKIISIYDNFIATHGDEIIYYALEYYLVLALSLKNESTEALKIADNIINDSDEDTDLEFWYSIKAHIHDDLNQLYSAIIYAKKALKLSKTTESKLEHKKQISELSERFNAEFLEMHISERKVILISDELKETPPDTFIVLDKNSLPKGLLFENSYAKSNELYVAHPFIKGSYLSFSNFEAGLSADRFDEFFYFVQCLGAKKITYRIVKENSSGRNKNSTLVADLSLGLGKGPVKNTGSAAMENETRSSGQAETLNSRSKTQLFNPVKAPYIPWDLIWYPNELTWHRLYQQRVSGNILQHHEVISLKNSLALSASEKNNIKLAFKNFFTDASVNINQLVEENFNQNESVEWEIEIEFESVENLTENHISPNAEQQVSIISDDAEKEYMDELKHMLEDGNEISDRERSFLERFREKKGILKDRADQLEKSMMATRNLSNNEKEYLEEYQELLAEGEITEKERRILNRFAARLGIENERAQELENSIKK
;
A
#
# COMPACT_ATOMS: atom_id res chain seq x y z
N MET A 1 -33.58 16.13 -33.56
CA MET A 1 -33.45 16.30 -35.03
C MET A 1 -32.61 17.55 -35.19
N LYS A 2 -31.38 17.46 -35.73
CA LYS A 2 -30.55 18.65 -35.93
C LYS A 2 -31.15 19.36 -37.14
N PHE A 3 -31.78 20.51 -36.95
CA PHE A 3 -32.41 21.25 -38.04
C PHE A 3 -31.32 21.96 -38.87
N ASP A 4 -31.43 21.91 -40.19
CA ASP A 4 -30.51 22.60 -41.10
C ASP A 4 -31.02 24.01 -41.38
N PHE A 5 -30.15 25.01 -41.25
CA PHE A 5 -30.48 26.40 -41.55
C PHE A 5 -30.81 26.64 -43.02
N SER A 6 -30.31 25.79 -43.94
CA SER A 6 -30.69 25.82 -45.35
C SER A 6 -32.22 25.70 -45.53
N GLU A 7 -32.90 24.99 -44.63
CA GLU A 7 -34.35 24.74 -44.68
C GLU A 7 -35.21 25.93 -44.24
N ILE A 8 -34.63 27.01 -43.70
CA ILE A 8 -35.39 28.16 -43.20
C ILE A 8 -36.28 28.79 -44.29
N ALA A 9 -35.83 28.80 -45.55
CA ALA A 9 -36.59 29.30 -46.69
C ALA A 9 -37.86 28.48 -46.97
N ASN A 10 -37.91 27.22 -46.52
CA ASN A 10 -39.01 26.28 -46.72
C ASN A 10 -40.04 26.31 -45.58
N LEU A 11 -39.78 27.06 -44.51
CA LEU A 11 -40.69 27.14 -43.37
C LEU A 11 -41.93 27.98 -43.69
N ASN A 12 -43.06 27.56 -43.13
CA ASN A 12 -44.33 28.24 -43.35
C ASN A 12 -44.30 29.67 -42.77
N GLY A 13 -44.65 30.65 -43.59
CA GLY A 13 -44.66 32.08 -43.22
C GLY A 13 -43.37 32.83 -43.56
N VAL A 14 -42.30 32.14 -43.99
CA VAL A 14 -41.04 32.77 -44.42
C VAL A 14 -41.17 33.30 -45.85
N THR A 15 -40.75 34.55 -46.07
CA THR A 15 -40.77 35.19 -47.39
C THR A 15 -39.49 35.96 -47.71
N ASN A 16 -39.15 36.05 -49.00
CA ASN A 16 -37.99 36.81 -49.50
C ASN A 16 -36.62 36.32 -49.00
N VAL A 17 -36.53 35.03 -48.64
CA VAL A 17 -35.31 34.35 -48.17
C VAL A 17 -34.78 33.43 -49.27
N TYR A 18 -33.46 33.40 -49.46
CA TYR A 18 -32.76 32.63 -50.48
C TYR A 18 -31.47 32.06 -49.90
N ASN A 19 -31.29 30.73 -49.94
CA ASN A 19 -30.11 30.05 -49.38
C ASN A 19 -29.35 29.25 -50.45
N ASP A 20 -30.03 28.42 -51.25
CA ASP A 20 -29.36 27.55 -52.23
C ASP A 20 -29.34 28.10 -53.67
N THR A 21 -30.40 28.83 -54.06
CA THR A 21 -30.53 29.38 -55.42
C THR A 21 -30.97 30.83 -55.36
N ILE A 22 -30.02 31.75 -55.45
CA ILE A 22 -30.27 33.18 -55.38
C ILE A 22 -30.41 33.76 -56.79
N PRO A 23 -31.51 34.46 -57.13
CA PRO A 23 -31.62 35.11 -58.44
C PRO A 23 -30.53 36.18 -58.65
N ASP A 24 -29.75 36.07 -59.73
CA ASP A 24 -28.60 36.97 -60.04
C ASP A 24 -28.92 38.46 -59.87
N ALA A 25 -30.11 38.90 -60.30
CA ALA A 25 -30.51 40.29 -60.21
C ALA A 25 -30.70 40.76 -58.76
N LEU A 26 -31.17 39.88 -57.87
CA LEU A 26 -31.32 40.17 -56.44
C LEU A 26 -29.97 40.10 -55.73
N LEU A 27 -29.13 39.12 -56.07
CA LEU A 27 -27.78 38.99 -55.51
C LEU A 27 -26.94 40.23 -55.82
N LYS A 28 -26.84 40.63 -57.09
CA LYS A 28 -26.09 41.84 -57.50
C LYS A 28 -26.62 43.10 -56.83
N SER A 29 -27.94 43.23 -56.71
CA SER A 29 -28.55 44.36 -56.00
C SER A 29 -28.19 44.37 -54.51
N ALA A 30 -28.21 43.21 -53.85
CA ALA A 30 -27.89 43.10 -52.42
C ALA A 30 -26.41 43.36 -52.15
N LEU A 31 -25.50 42.80 -52.96
CA LEU A 31 -24.06 43.05 -52.85
C LEU A 31 -23.72 44.52 -53.08
N ALA A 32 -24.34 45.16 -54.08
CA ALA A 32 -24.19 46.59 -54.32
C ALA A 32 -24.72 47.46 -53.16
N ASP A 33 -25.90 47.14 -52.63
CA ASP A 33 -26.48 47.87 -51.49
C ASP A 33 -25.64 47.73 -50.21
N LEU A 34 -25.01 46.57 -50.00
CA LEU A 34 -24.14 46.25 -48.86
C LEU A 34 -22.67 46.59 -49.07
N LYS A 35 -22.29 47.06 -50.27
CA LYS A 35 -20.90 47.34 -50.67
C LYS A 35 -19.98 46.11 -50.53
N LEU A 36 -20.48 44.94 -50.87
CA LEU A 36 -19.74 43.68 -50.86
C LEU A 36 -19.18 43.34 -52.26
N PRO A 37 -18.05 42.63 -52.36
CA PRO A 37 -17.53 42.12 -53.63
C PRO A 37 -18.53 41.22 -54.37
N ASP A 38 -18.53 41.27 -55.70
CA ASP A 38 -19.42 40.47 -56.56
C ASP A 38 -19.19 38.95 -56.43
N ASP A 39 -18.02 38.53 -55.94
CA ASP A 39 -17.60 37.15 -55.70
C ASP A 39 -17.78 36.68 -54.25
N SER A 40 -18.49 37.46 -53.41
CA SER A 40 -18.75 37.09 -52.02
C SER A 40 -19.56 35.80 -51.92
N GLU A 41 -19.08 34.85 -51.13
CA GLU A 41 -19.82 33.62 -50.80
C GLU A 41 -20.98 33.93 -49.85
N ILE A 42 -22.21 33.59 -50.28
CA ILE A 42 -23.44 33.90 -49.56
C ILE A 42 -24.13 32.61 -49.14
N ASN A 43 -24.26 32.39 -47.83
CA ASN A 43 -24.99 31.25 -47.25
C ASN A 43 -26.48 31.57 -47.06
N TYR A 44 -26.80 32.87 -46.95
CA TYR A 44 -28.15 33.35 -46.70
C TYR A 44 -28.33 34.75 -47.27
N LEU A 45 -29.41 34.95 -48.01
CA LEU A 45 -29.88 36.26 -48.43
C LEU A 45 -31.34 36.46 -48.06
N TRP A 46 -31.62 37.56 -47.37
CA TRP A 46 -32.95 38.15 -47.36
C TRP A 46 -32.96 39.45 -48.16
N LYS A 47 -33.86 39.57 -49.13
CA LYS A 47 -34.01 40.78 -49.95
C LYS A 47 -35.42 40.92 -50.51
N LYS A 48 -36.09 42.02 -50.15
CA LYS A 48 -37.39 42.38 -50.71
C LYS A 48 -37.22 43.17 -52.01
N LYS A 49 -37.81 42.69 -53.10
CA LYS A 49 -37.71 43.33 -54.43
C LYS A 49 -38.18 44.79 -54.36
N GLY A 50 -37.35 45.70 -54.85
CA GLY A 50 -37.65 47.15 -54.91
C GLY A 50 -37.41 47.92 -53.61
N LYS A 51 -36.97 47.27 -52.53
CA LYS A 51 -36.51 47.95 -51.30
C LYS A 51 -34.99 47.94 -51.20
N ALA A 52 -34.42 48.93 -50.52
CA ALA A 52 -32.99 48.98 -50.21
C ALA A 52 -32.57 47.97 -49.13
N GLU A 53 -33.49 47.57 -48.23
CA GLU A 53 -33.16 46.64 -47.14
C GLU A 53 -32.66 45.29 -47.64
N ALA A 54 -31.61 44.77 -47.01
CA ALA A 54 -31.07 43.44 -47.27
C ALA A 54 -30.37 42.91 -46.01
N LEU A 55 -30.37 41.59 -45.83
CA LEU A 55 -29.49 40.88 -44.89
C LEU A 55 -28.75 39.81 -45.67
N VAL A 56 -27.44 39.79 -45.54
CA VAL A 56 -26.56 38.76 -46.06
C VAL A 56 -25.83 38.10 -44.89
N ILE A 57 -25.78 36.78 -44.89
CA ILE A 57 -24.91 36.01 -44.01
C ILE A 57 -23.91 35.26 -44.89
N THR A 58 -22.65 35.53 -44.64
CA THR A 58 -21.51 34.84 -45.25
C THR A 58 -20.96 33.80 -44.28
N PRO A 59 -19.98 32.98 -44.66
CA PRO A 59 -19.27 32.14 -43.71
C PRO A 59 -18.61 32.91 -42.55
N ALA A 60 -18.23 34.18 -42.75
CA ALA A 60 -17.39 34.95 -41.81
C ALA A 60 -18.12 36.08 -41.06
N PHE A 61 -19.19 36.63 -41.63
CA PHE A 61 -19.86 37.79 -41.04
C PHE A 61 -21.34 37.91 -41.47
N ILE A 62 -22.05 38.74 -40.71
CA ILE A 62 -23.40 39.22 -41.00
C ILE A 62 -23.31 40.65 -41.52
N ALA A 63 -23.95 40.94 -42.66
CA ALA A 63 -24.06 42.29 -43.19
C ALA A 63 -25.52 42.64 -43.44
N LEU A 64 -25.96 43.80 -42.97
CA LEU A 64 -27.33 44.28 -43.18
C LEU A 64 -27.34 45.74 -43.62
N VAL A 65 -28.31 46.07 -44.45
CA VAL A 65 -28.65 47.44 -44.81
C VAL A 65 -30.11 47.68 -44.42
N ASN A 66 -30.35 48.76 -43.67
CA ASN A 66 -31.69 49.10 -43.18
C ASN A 66 -32.44 50.04 -44.14
N GLU A 67 -33.67 50.42 -43.80
CA GLU A 67 -34.51 51.31 -44.63
C GLU A 67 -33.88 52.68 -44.87
N ASN A 68 -32.99 53.12 -43.96
CA ASN A 68 -32.26 54.38 -44.06
C ASN A 68 -30.96 54.26 -44.88
N LYS A 69 -30.71 53.12 -45.54
CA LYS A 69 -29.48 52.80 -46.29
C LYS A 69 -28.21 52.81 -45.43
N GLN A 70 -28.35 52.66 -44.12
CA GLN A 70 -27.20 52.45 -43.24
C GLN A 70 -26.79 50.99 -43.31
N VAL A 71 -25.50 50.76 -43.59
CA VAL A 71 -24.89 49.44 -43.64
C VAL A 71 -24.23 49.15 -42.31
N SER A 72 -24.52 47.99 -41.74
CA SER A 72 -23.85 47.44 -40.57
C SER A 72 -23.27 46.07 -40.90
N ARG A 73 -22.06 45.82 -40.42
CA ARG A 73 -21.36 44.54 -40.53
C ARG A 73 -20.98 44.08 -39.13
N PHE A 74 -21.15 42.78 -38.89
CA PHE A 74 -20.80 42.13 -37.64
C PHE A 74 -20.05 40.85 -37.98
N ASP A 75 -18.75 40.84 -37.72
CA ASP A 75 -17.90 39.66 -37.91
C ASP A 75 -18.17 38.65 -36.80
N PHE A 76 -18.28 37.36 -37.14
CA PHE A 76 -18.64 36.33 -36.15
C PHE A 76 -17.62 36.25 -35.01
N ASP A 77 -16.35 36.52 -35.29
CA ASP A 77 -15.24 36.52 -34.32
C ASP A 77 -15.34 37.63 -33.27
N GLU A 78 -16.18 38.64 -33.50
CA GLU A 78 -16.42 39.74 -32.56
C GLU A 78 -17.68 39.52 -31.71
N ILE A 79 -18.39 38.41 -31.88
CA ILE A 79 -19.68 38.11 -31.25
C ILE A 79 -19.51 36.98 -30.22
N SER A 80 -19.90 37.22 -28.97
CA SER A 80 -19.87 36.18 -27.92
C SER A 80 -21.10 35.29 -27.89
N ARG A 81 -22.27 35.84 -28.25
CA ARG A 81 -23.54 35.12 -28.23
C ARG A 81 -24.62 35.81 -29.04
N ALA A 82 -25.59 35.00 -29.45
CA ALA A 82 -26.82 35.43 -30.07
C ALA A 82 -28.02 35.14 -29.16
N TYR A 83 -29.01 36.03 -29.15
CA TYR A 83 -30.25 35.84 -28.39
C TYR A 83 -31.48 36.26 -29.18
N PHE A 84 -32.47 35.36 -29.25
CA PHE A 84 -33.76 35.68 -29.85
C PHE A 84 -34.73 36.20 -28.79
N SER A 85 -35.10 37.48 -28.90
CA SER A 85 -36.01 38.17 -27.98
C SER A 85 -37.48 37.74 -28.16
N PRO A 86 -38.28 37.76 -27.07
CA PRO A 86 -39.74 37.64 -27.16
C PRO A 86 -40.38 38.66 -28.13
N ASP A 87 -39.76 39.83 -28.32
CA ASP A 87 -40.27 40.95 -29.11
C ASP A 87 -39.97 40.88 -30.61
N SER A 88 -39.69 39.69 -31.16
CA SER A 88 -39.37 39.49 -32.58
C SER A 88 -38.09 40.19 -33.05
N PHE A 89 -37.11 40.31 -32.16
CA PHE A 89 -35.77 40.80 -32.47
C PHE A 89 -34.72 39.76 -32.16
N PHE A 90 -33.63 39.82 -32.91
CA PHE A 90 -32.43 39.04 -32.69
C PHE A 90 -31.31 39.96 -32.23
N TYR A 91 -30.76 39.69 -31.04
CA TYR A 91 -29.70 40.48 -30.44
C TYR A 91 -28.36 39.76 -30.58
N LEU A 92 -27.34 40.51 -30.98
CA LEU A 92 -25.95 40.07 -30.96
C LEU A 92 -25.24 40.79 -29.81
N TYR A 93 -24.37 40.05 -29.11
CA TYR A 93 -23.54 40.58 -28.05
C TYR A 93 -22.07 40.43 -28.43
N ASP A 94 -21.27 41.45 -28.16
CA ASP A 94 -19.83 41.41 -28.41
C ASP A 94 -19.08 40.56 -27.37
N LEU A 95 -17.77 40.42 -27.53
CA LEU A 95 -16.90 39.68 -26.60
C LEU A 95 -16.87 40.24 -25.17
N LYS A 96 -17.31 41.49 -24.96
CA LYS A 96 -17.41 42.11 -23.63
C LYS A 96 -18.77 41.87 -22.98
N GLY A 97 -19.69 41.23 -23.70
CA GLY A 97 -21.06 40.98 -23.26
C GLY A 97 -21.99 42.18 -23.48
N ASP A 98 -21.55 43.22 -24.19
CA ASP A 98 -22.36 44.37 -24.54
C ASP A 98 -23.16 44.08 -25.81
N ARG A 99 -24.41 44.58 -25.89
CA ARG A 99 -25.25 44.36 -27.07
C ARG A 99 -24.75 45.21 -28.24
N CYS A 100 -24.21 44.57 -29.27
CA CYS A 100 -23.66 45.24 -30.45
C CYS A 100 -24.64 45.34 -31.63
N ALA A 101 -25.67 44.47 -31.71
CA ALA A 101 -26.66 44.53 -32.79
C ALA A 101 -28.10 44.22 -32.36
N THR A 102 -29.05 44.70 -33.16
CA THR A 102 -30.47 44.36 -33.08
C THR A 102 -31.01 44.16 -34.50
N ILE A 103 -31.33 42.91 -34.84
CA ILE A 103 -31.79 42.48 -36.16
C ILE A 103 -33.28 42.10 -36.06
N PRO A 104 -34.18 42.83 -36.73
CA PRO A 104 -35.61 42.48 -36.78
C PRO A 104 -35.88 41.11 -37.40
N SER A 105 -36.86 40.36 -36.87
CA SER A 105 -37.23 39.02 -37.39
C SER A 105 -37.63 39.01 -38.86
N ARG A 106 -38.10 40.15 -39.41
CA ARG A 106 -38.46 40.26 -40.83
C ARG A 106 -37.28 39.97 -41.76
N PHE A 107 -36.04 40.21 -41.34
CA PHE A 107 -34.85 39.85 -42.09
C PHE A 107 -34.62 38.34 -42.18
N PHE A 108 -35.36 37.55 -41.39
CA PHE A 108 -35.46 36.10 -41.50
C PHE A 108 -36.71 35.65 -42.26
N GLY A 109 -37.37 36.58 -42.96
CA GLY A 109 -38.60 36.37 -43.71
C GLY A 109 -39.88 36.35 -42.88
N LEU A 110 -39.82 36.70 -41.58
CA LEU A 110 -40.93 36.62 -40.62
C LEU A 110 -41.53 38.02 -40.37
N GLU A 111 -42.54 38.38 -41.17
CA GLU A 111 -43.13 39.73 -41.23
C GLU A 111 -44.15 40.01 -40.10
N SER A 112 -44.82 39.00 -39.54
CA SER A 112 -45.76 39.17 -38.41
C SER A 112 -45.38 38.34 -37.18
N LYS A 113 -45.83 38.78 -35.99
CA LYS A 113 -45.66 38.00 -34.74
C LYS A 113 -46.32 36.61 -34.82
N ASN A 114 -47.33 36.44 -35.66
CA ASN A 114 -48.05 35.18 -35.84
C ASN A 114 -47.27 34.17 -36.70
N ASP A 115 -46.31 34.63 -37.51
CA ASP A 115 -45.46 33.77 -38.34
C ASP A 115 -44.30 33.15 -37.52
N LEU A 116 -44.03 33.70 -36.33
CA LEU A 116 -42.91 33.32 -35.49
C LEU A 116 -43.27 32.15 -34.55
N THR A 117 -43.07 30.92 -35.03
CA THR A 117 -43.23 29.69 -34.20
C THR A 117 -41.97 29.37 -33.38
N ALA A 118 -42.07 28.44 -32.42
CA ALA A 118 -40.92 27.95 -31.65
C ALA A 118 -39.83 27.34 -32.55
N ILE A 119 -40.22 26.65 -33.63
CA ILE A 119 -39.30 26.02 -34.59
C ILE A 119 -38.42 27.07 -35.28
N HIS A 120 -39.00 28.21 -35.69
CA HIS A 120 -38.23 29.31 -36.28
C HIS A 120 -37.17 29.85 -35.31
N ARG A 121 -37.53 29.98 -34.02
CA ARG A 121 -36.60 30.46 -32.99
C ARG A 121 -35.46 29.48 -32.76
N GLU A 122 -35.75 28.18 -32.72
CA GLU A 122 -34.73 27.14 -32.54
C GLU A 122 -33.76 27.10 -33.72
N ILE A 123 -34.25 27.05 -34.97
CA ILE A 123 -33.39 26.97 -36.16
C ILE A 123 -32.44 28.17 -36.27
N ILE A 124 -32.96 29.38 -36.07
CA ILE A 124 -32.15 30.60 -36.15
C ILE A 124 -31.14 30.63 -34.99
N LYS A 125 -31.59 30.34 -33.76
CA LYS A 125 -30.71 30.33 -32.58
C LYS A 125 -29.59 29.31 -32.73
N ASP A 126 -29.93 28.10 -33.15
CA ASP A 126 -28.97 27.00 -33.28
C ASP A 126 -27.97 27.26 -34.41
N PHE A 127 -28.39 27.84 -35.54
CA PHE A 127 -27.45 28.25 -36.60
C PHE A 127 -26.43 29.29 -36.11
N PHE A 128 -26.90 30.33 -35.44
CA PHE A 128 -26.01 31.39 -34.96
C PHE A 128 -25.14 30.91 -33.82
N ASN A 129 -25.69 30.14 -32.88
CA ASN A 129 -24.89 29.54 -31.82
C ASN A 129 -23.87 28.57 -32.39
N ASP A 130 -24.23 27.73 -33.36
CA ASP A 130 -23.31 26.84 -34.06
C ASP A 130 -22.23 27.65 -34.75
N ARG A 131 -22.51 28.76 -35.43
CA ARG A 131 -21.47 29.60 -36.07
C ARG A 131 -20.62 30.41 -35.09
N ILE A 132 -21.19 30.83 -33.96
CA ILE A 132 -20.48 31.50 -32.86
C ILE A 132 -19.60 30.47 -32.12
N SER A 133 -20.04 29.22 -31.96
CA SER A 133 -19.30 28.15 -31.28
C SER A 133 -18.33 27.40 -32.20
N SER A 134 -18.66 27.27 -33.48
CA SER A 134 -17.88 26.55 -34.50
C SER A 134 -16.96 27.47 -35.30
N GLY A 135 -16.86 28.75 -34.91
CA GLY A 135 -16.08 29.82 -35.54
C GLY A 135 -15.23 29.32 -36.69
N HIS A 136 -15.74 29.39 -37.93
CA HIS A 136 -14.90 29.04 -39.07
C HIS A 136 -13.76 30.04 -39.08
N PHE A 137 -12.59 29.51 -38.67
CA PHE A 137 -11.42 30.14 -38.04
C PHE A 137 -11.40 30.06 -36.50
N ALA A 138 -10.94 28.89 -36.02
CA ALA A 138 -9.97 28.75 -34.95
C ALA A 138 -9.94 29.91 -33.93
N TYR A 139 -10.64 29.73 -32.80
CA TYR A 139 -9.82 29.83 -31.60
C TYR A 139 -8.74 28.78 -31.80
N ASP A 140 -7.53 29.26 -32.01
CA ASP A 140 -6.34 28.47 -31.81
C ASP A 140 -6.58 27.63 -30.56
N VAL A 141 -6.65 26.29 -30.69
CA VAL A 141 -6.94 25.42 -29.56
C VAL A 141 -5.96 25.74 -28.42
N ASP A 142 -4.76 26.17 -28.78
CA ASP A 142 -3.73 26.69 -27.88
C ASP A 142 -4.19 27.93 -27.11
N LYS A 143 -4.94 28.86 -27.71
CA LYS A 143 -5.53 30.01 -26.99
C LYS A 143 -6.67 29.61 -26.06
N CYS A 144 -7.52 28.67 -26.45
CA CYS A 144 -8.55 28.15 -25.56
C CYS A 144 -7.92 27.42 -24.37
N LEU A 145 -6.88 26.64 -24.64
CA LEU A 145 -6.09 25.94 -23.63
C LEU A 145 -5.43 26.94 -22.68
N ASP A 146 -4.82 28.00 -23.21
CA ASP A 146 -4.24 29.09 -22.42
C ASP A 146 -5.29 29.76 -21.52
N ILE A 147 -6.50 30.01 -22.02
CA ILE A 147 -7.58 30.58 -21.21
C ILE A 147 -7.96 29.63 -20.06
N ALA A 148 -8.15 28.34 -20.35
CA ALA A 148 -8.49 27.34 -19.34
C ALA A 148 -7.39 27.22 -18.27
N ILE A 149 -6.11 27.20 -18.69
CA ILE A 149 -4.97 27.17 -17.78
C ILE A 149 -4.88 28.46 -16.94
N ASN A 150 -5.10 29.62 -17.56
CA ASN A 150 -5.11 30.90 -16.84
C ASN A 150 -6.27 30.98 -15.84
N GLU A 151 -7.42 30.39 -16.16
CA GLU A 151 -8.54 30.29 -15.23
C GLU A 151 -8.15 29.41 -14.03
N ILE A 152 -7.62 28.20 -14.27
CA ILE A 152 -7.18 27.27 -13.22
C ILE A 152 -6.10 27.90 -12.32
N THR A 153 -5.08 28.50 -12.91
CA THR A 153 -3.99 29.17 -12.17
C THR A 153 -4.45 30.45 -11.48
N GLY A 154 -5.49 31.11 -11.99
CA GLY A 154 -6.14 32.25 -11.36
C GLY A 154 -7.05 31.88 -10.20
N LEU A 155 -7.50 30.63 -10.09
CA LEU A 155 -8.36 30.19 -9.00
C LEU A 155 -7.66 30.28 -7.63
N TYR A 156 -6.36 29.94 -7.56
CA TYR A 156 -5.58 29.98 -6.32
C TYR A 156 -4.07 29.88 -6.52
N ASP A 157 -3.31 30.37 -5.54
CA ASP A 157 -1.85 30.21 -5.46
C ASP A 157 -1.49 28.78 -5.06
N PHE A 158 -1.08 27.96 -6.03
CA PHE A 158 -0.75 26.54 -5.84
C PHE A 158 0.27 26.29 -4.73
N THR A 159 1.15 27.26 -4.42
CA THR A 159 2.15 27.13 -3.35
C THR A 159 1.54 27.10 -1.94
N LYS A 160 0.26 27.46 -1.80
CA LYS A 160 -0.46 27.52 -0.52
C LYS A 160 -1.52 26.43 -0.37
N VAL A 161 -1.72 25.58 -1.37
CA VAL A 161 -2.75 24.54 -1.37
C VAL A 161 -2.57 23.56 -0.20
N ALA A 162 -1.32 23.27 0.21
CA ALA A 162 -1.03 22.41 1.36
C ALA A 162 -1.63 22.94 2.68
N GLN A 163 -1.83 24.26 2.81
CA GLN A 163 -2.31 24.94 4.02
C GLN A 163 -3.84 25.06 4.08
N LEU A 164 -4.55 24.67 3.02
CA LEU A 164 -6.00 24.74 2.95
C LEU A 164 -6.66 23.66 3.83
N GLU A 165 -7.83 24.00 4.37
CA GLU A 165 -8.71 23.00 4.97
C GLU A 165 -9.23 22.03 3.90
N GLU A 166 -9.57 20.82 4.31
CA GLU A 166 -10.01 19.75 3.39
C GLU A 166 -11.23 20.18 2.56
N SER A 167 -12.19 20.89 3.16
CA SER A 167 -13.37 21.44 2.46
C SER A 167 -13.00 22.39 1.32
N GLN A 168 -11.98 23.23 1.54
CA GLN A 168 -11.48 24.20 0.55
C GLN A 168 -10.71 23.50 -0.57
N LYS A 169 -9.92 22.46 -0.25
CA LYS A 169 -9.25 21.61 -1.24
C LYS A 169 -10.27 20.95 -2.18
N HIS A 170 -11.36 20.42 -1.63
CA HIS A 170 -12.43 19.81 -2.41
C HIS A 170 -13.18 20.82 -3.29
N GLU A 171 -13.49 22.02 -2.79
CA GLU A 171 -14.12 23.07 -3.58
C GLU A 171 -13.22 23.49 -4.75
N TYR A 172 -11.94 23.67 -4.49
CA TYR A 172 -10.94 24.03 -5.47
C TYR A 172 -10.81 22.97 -6.57
N ALA A 173 -10.66 21.70 -6.17
CA ALA A 173 -10.62 20.58 -7.09
C ALA A 173 -11.88 20.48 -7.97
N THR A 174 -13.06 20.73 -7.38
CA THR A 174 -14.33 20.71 -8.13
C THR A 174 -14.38 21.76 -9.23
N LYS A 175 -13.81 22.96 -8.98
CA LYS A 175 -13.72 24.02 -9.98
C LYS A 175 -12.77 23.64 -11.12
N ILE A 176 -11.61 23.05 -10.80
CA ILE A 176 -10.67 22.56 -11.82
C ILE A 176 -11.33 21.50 -12.70
N ILE A 177 -11.98 20.50 -12.10
CA ILE A 177 -12.68 19.44 -12.83
C ILE A 177 -13.76 20.04 -13.73
N SER A 178 -14.53 21.03 -13.24
CA SER A 178 -15.53 21.71 -14.07
C SER A 178 -14.94 22.44 -15.27
N ILE A 179 -13.76 23.08 -15.13
CA ILE A 179 -13.08 23.75 -16.24
C ILE A 179 -12.61 22.70 -17.26
N TYR A 180 -12.01 21.61 -16.78
CA TYR A 180 -11.59 20.47 -17.58
C TYR A 180 -12.76 19.89 -18.39
N ASP A 181 -13.86 19.53 -17.72
CA ASP A 181 -15.04 18.92 -18.36
C ASP A 181 -15.65 19.83 -19.43
N ASN A 182 -15.73 21.14 -19.15
CA ASN A 182 -16.22 22.13 -20.12
C ASN A 182 -15.30 22.22 -21.35
N PHE A 183 -13.99 22.18 -21.15
CA PHE A 183 -13.01 22.22 -22.23
C PHE A 183 -13.12 21.00 -23.15
N ILE A 184 -13.13 19.79 -22.56
CA ILE A 184 -13.26 18.53 -23.29
C ILE A 184 -14.61 18.42 -23.99
N ALA A 185 -15.71 18.82 -23.35
CA ALA A 185 -17.04 18.82 -23.98
C ALA A 185 -17.11 19.72 -25.24
N THR A 186 -16.25 20.74 -25.31
CA THR A 186 -16.22 21.70 -26.42
C THR A 186 -15.28 21.27 -27.55
N HIS A 187 -14.11 20.70 -27.22
CA HIS A 187 -13.05 20.41 -28.18
C HIS A 187 -12.82 18.92 -28.45
N GLY A 188 -13.54 18.04 -27.76
CA GLY A 188 -13.39 16.59 -27.84
C GLY A 188 -12.26 16.04 -26.98
N ASP A 189 -12.23 14.72 -26.84
CA ASP A 189 -11.25 13.93 -26.09
C ASP A 189 -10.27 13.16 -27.00
N GLU A 190 -10.30 13.41 -28.32
CA GLU A 190 -9.44 12.73 -29.30
C GLU A 190 -7.96 13.14 -29.19
N ILE A 191 -7.67 14.30 -28.58
CA ILE A 191 -6.32 14.84 -28.36
C ILE A 191 -6.06 14.94 -26.86
N ILE A 192 -4.88 14.48 -26.42
CA ILE A 192 -4.46 14.59 -25.02
C ILE A 192 -3.91 16.00 -24.75
N TYR A 193 -4.53 16.73 -23.82
CA TYR A 193 -4.10 18.06 -23.42
C TYR A 193 -3.28 17.98 -22.13
N TYR A 194 -1.98 17.63 -22.23
CA TYR A 194 -1.12 17.31 -21.07
C TYR A 194 -1.16 18.32 -19.90
N ALA A 195 -1.25 19.62 -20.19
CA ALA A 195 -1.35 20.65 -19.16
C ALA A 195 -2.67 20.60 -18.38
N LEU A 196 -3.79 20.31 -19.06
CA LEU A 196 -5.09 20.12 -18.41
C LEU A 196 -5.15 18.80 -17.66
N GLU A 197 -4.58 17.74 -18.22
CA GLU A 197 -4.47 16.44 -17.55
C GLU A 197 -3.71 16.56 -16.23
N TYR A 198 -2.62 17.34 -16.20
CA TYR A 198 -1.90 17.62 -14.96
C TYR A 198 -2.81 18.24 -13.88
N TYR A 199 -3.57 19.26 -14.23
CA TYR A 199 -4.48 19.90 -13.28
C TYR A 199 -5.61 18.97 -12.85
N LEU A 200 -6.10 18.12 -13.74
CA LEU A 200 -7.06 17.08 -13.41
C LEU A 200 -6.49 16.08 -12.39
N VAL A 201 -5.27 15.56 -12.62
CA VAL A 201 -4.57 14.66 -11.70
C VAL A 201 -4.41 15.31 -10.32
N LEU A 202 -4.00 16.58 -10.25
CA LEU A 202 -3.92 17.31 -8.98
C LEU A 202 -5.28 17.46 -8.30
N ALA A 203 -6.32 17.81 -9.05
CA ALA A 203 -7.67 17.97 -8.51
C ALA A 203 -8.20 16.65 -7.94
N LEU A 204 -7.95 15.52 -8.62
CA LEU A 204 -8.31 14.20 -8.14
C LEU A 204 -7.56 13.84 -6.85
N SER A 205 -6.24 14.09 -6.79
CA SER A 205 -5.47 13.90 -5.55
C SER A 205 -6.01 14.74 -4.39
N LEU A 206 -6.41 15.98 -4.63
CA LEU A 206 -7.02 16.85 -3.60
C LEU A 206 -8.40 16.38 -3.12
N LYS A 207 -9.10 15.56 -3.91
CA LYS A 207 -10.35 14.89 -3.54
C LYS A 207 -10.15 13.51 -2.91
N ASN A 208 -8.90 13.15 -2.60
CA ASN A 208 -8.52 11.80 -2.15
C ASN A 208 -8.86 10.70 -3.18
N GLU A 209 -8.94 11.05 -4.48
CA GLU A 209 -9.18 10.13 -5.59
C GLU A 209 -7.86 9.70 -6.26
N SER A 210 -6.81 9.47 -5.45
CA SER A 210 -5.44 9.21 -5.90
C SER A 210 -5.31 8.00 -6.82
N THR A 211 -6.20 7.01 -6.72
CA THR A 211 -6.23 5.86 -7.64
C THR A 211 -6.61 6.26 -9.05
N GLU A 212 -7.54 7.21 -9.21
CA GLU A 212 -7.95 7.70 -10.53
C GLU A 212 -6.86 8.61 -11.11
N ALA A 213 -6.28 9.46 -10.26
CA ALA A 213 -5.12 10.27 -10.59
C ALA A 213 -3.94 9.42 -11.13
N LEU A 214 -3.63 8.29 -10.48
CA LEU A 214 -2.60 7.35 -10.94
C LEU A 214 -2.95 6.70 -12.28
N LYS A 215 -4.22 6.34 -12.51
CA LYS A 215 -4.65 5.75 -13.80
C LYS A 215 -4.45 6.72 -14.96
N ILE A 216 -4.79 7.99 -14.80
CA ILE A 216 -4.58 9.00 -15.84
C ILE A 216 -3.09 9.13 -16.15
N ALA A 217 -2.25 9.25 -15.12
CA ALA A 217 -0.80 9.29 -15.30
C ALA A 217 -0.25 8.02 -15.99
N ASP A 218 -0.78 6.83 -15.64
CA ASP A 218 -0.41 5.57 -16.27
C ASP A 218 -0.83 5.50 -17.74
N ASN A 219 -2.04 5.95 -18.09
CA ASN A 219 -2.49 6.01 -19.48
C ASN A 219 -1.57 6.90 -20.31
N ILE A 220 -1.23 8.08 -19.81
CA ILE A 220 -0.33 9.02 -20.50
C ILE A 220 1.07 8.44 -20.69
N ILE A 221 1.61 7.76 -19.67
CA ILE A 221 2.92 7.10 -19.78
C ILE A 221 2.87 5.93 -20.76
N ASN A 222 1.77 5.18 -20.80
CA ASN A 222 1.64 4.01 -21.69
C ASN A 222 1.41 4.41 -23.15
N ASP A 223 0.66 5.48 -23.39
CA ASP A 223 0.35 6.02 -24.72
C ASP A 223 1.35 7.11 -25.15
N SER A 224 2.50 7.20 -24.48
CA SER A 224 3.48 8.27 -24.69
C SER A 224 4.00 8.31 -26.12
N ASP A 225 4.10 9.51 -26.66
CA ASP A 225 4.71 9.85 -27.95
C ASP A 225 6.05 10.60 -27.76
N GLU A 226 6.63 11.10 -28.86
CA GLU A 226 7.89 11.86 -28.81
C GLU A 226 7.77 13.20 -28.05
N ASP A 227 6.57 13.75 -27.95
CA ASP A 227 6.29 15.04 -27.32
C ASP A 227 5.94 14.91 -25.82
N THR A 228 5.70 13.69 -25.35
CA THR A 228 5.35 13.41 -23.95
C THR A 228 6.54 13.67 -23.02
N ASP A 229 6.38 14.58 -22.06
CA ASP A 229 7.35 14.79 -20.99
C ASP A 229 7.26 13.68 -19.91
N LEU A 230 7.89 12.53 -20.20
CA LEU A 230 7.92 11.38 -19.29
C LEU A 230 8.61 11.69 -17.95
N GLU A 231 9.58 12.61 -17.92
CA GLU A 231 10.23 13.04 -16.67
C GLU A 231 9.20 13.65 -15.72
N PHE A 232 8.38 14.56 -16.26
CA PHE A 232 7.30 15.21 -15.53
C PHE A 232 6.29 14.19 -14.99
N TRP A 233 5.77 13.29 -15.84
CA TRP A 233 4.75 12.33 -15.42
C TRP A 233 5.25 11.33 -14.36
N TYR A 234 6.51 10.89 -14.44
CA TYR A 234 7.09 10.09 -13.36
C TYR A 234 7.29 10.88 -12.07
N SER A 235 7.62 12.17 -12.14
CA SER A 235 7.67 13.04 -10.97
C SER A 235 6.31 13.14 -10.30
N ILE A 236 5.24 13.31 -11.08
CA ILE A 236 3.86 13.35 -10.57
C ILE A 236 3.49 12.04 -9.87
N LYS A 237 3.78 10.88 -10.48
CA LYS A 237 3.56 9.59 -9.82
C LYS A 237 4.33 9.48 -8.50
N ALA A 238 5.57 9.95 -8.45
CA ALA A 238 6.36 9.93 -7.22
C ALA A 238 5.68 10.72 -6.09
N HIS A 239 5.16 11.92 -6.39
CA HIS A 239 4.41 12.73 -5.42
C HIS A 239 3.11 12.06 -4.96
N ILE A 240 2.31 11.52 -5.88
CA ILE A 240 1.05 10.85 -5.51
C ILE A 240 1.32 9.64 -4.61
N HIS A 241 2.36 8.85 -4.91
CA HIS A 241 2.75 7.74 -4.05
C HIS A 241 3.28 8.20 -2.69
N ASP A 242 3.99 9.32 -2.61
CA ASP A 242 4.42 9.91 -1.33
C ASP A 242 3.23 10.34 -0.48
N ASP A 243 2.24 11.02 -1.07
CA ASP A 243 1.01 11.44 -0.39
C ASP A 243 0.21 10.25 0.15
N LEU A 244 0.25 9.11 -0.53
CA LEU A 244 -0.34 7.84 -0.09
C LEU A 244 0.52 7.07 0.95
N ASN A 245 1.64 7.64 1.38
CA ASN A 245 2.68 7.00 2.19
C ASN A 245 3.22 5.67 1.60
N GLN A 246 3.19 5.53 0.28
CA GLN A 246 3.74 4.40 -0.46
C GLN A 246 5.20 4.69 -0.84
N LEU A 247 6.04 4.85 0.18
CA LEU A 247 7.40 5.39 0.07
C LEU A 247 8.29 4.62 -0.92
N TYR A 248 8.19 3.29 -0.95
CA TYR A 248 8.97 2.48 -1.89
C TYR A 248 8.62 2.79 -3.35
N SER A 249 7.32 2.86 -3.67
CA SER A 249 6.82 3.27 -4.99
C SER A 249 7.24 4.69 -5.32
N ALA A 250 7.14 5.63 -4.38
CA ALA A 250 7.56 7.01 -4.56
C ALA A 250 9.05 7.10 -4.96
N ILE A 251 9.94 6.36 -4.27
CA ILE A 251 11.38 6.29 -4.60
C ILE A 251 11.61 5.77 -6.02
N ILE A 252 10.88 4.74 -6.43
CA ILE A 252 11.01 4.13 -7.76
C ILE A 252 10.68 5.15 -8.85
N TYR A 253 9.54 5.83 -8.72
CA TYR A 253 9.11 6.82 -9.72
C TYR A 253 10.00 8.05 -9.72
N ALA A 254 10.49 8.52 -8.56
CA ALA A 254 11.47 9.61 -8.49
C ALA A 254 12.79 9.23 -9.19
N LYS A 255 13.23 7.96 -9.09
CA LYS A 255 14.40 7.46 -9.84
C LYS A 255 14.15 7.40 -11.35
N LYS A 256 12.95 7.05 -11.80
CA LYS A 256 12.58 7.10 -13.23
C LYS A 256 12.66 8.54 -13.76
N ALA A 257 12.11 9.49 -13.01
CA ALA A 257 12.20 10.91 -13.35
C ALA A 257 13.67 11.38 -13.43
N LEU A 258 14.49 11.08 -12.41
CA LEU A 258 15.92 11.43 -12.38
C LEU A 258 16.71 10.93 -13.60
N LYS A 259 16.40 9.73 -14.10
CA LYS A 259 17.09 9.14 -15.25
C LYS A 259 16.78 9.88 -16.55
N LEU A 260 15.55 10.34 -16.70
CA LEU A 260 15.09 11.11 -17.86
C LEU A 260 15.50 12.57 -17.79
N SER A 261 15.87 13.06 -16.60
CA SER A 261 16.31 14.44 -16.38
C SER A 261 17.42 14.88 -17.30
N LYS A 262 17.13 15.95 -18.06
CA LYS A 262 18.09 16.57 -18.98
C LYS A 262 18.91 17.67 -18.31
N THR A 263 18.31 18.42 -17.38
CA THR A 263 18.94 19.57 -16.72
C THR A 263 19.70 19.19 -15.45
N THR A 264 20.70 19.99 -15.07
CA THR A 264 21.44 19.77 -13.80
C THR A 264 20.58 20.09 -12.59
N GLU A 265 19.70 21.09 -12.70
CA GLU A 265 18.77 21.52 -11.67
C GLU A 265 17.77 20.41 -11.34
N SER A 266 17.07 19.87 -12.34
CA SER A 266 16.12 18.77 -12.13
C SER A 266 16.80 17.53 -11.54
N LYS A 267 18.00 17.19 -12.02
CA LYS A 267 18.80 16.10 -11.44
C LYS A 267 19.11 16.30 -9.96
N LEU A 268 19.35 17.54 -9.54
CA LEU A 268 19.63 17.85 -8.14
C LEU A 268 18.35 17.72 -7.29
N GLU A 269 17.23 18.20 -7.81
CA GLU A 269 15.92 18.14 -7.17
C GLU A 269 15.47 16.68 -6.94
N HIS A 270 15.47 15.85 -7.99
CA HIS A 270 15.10 14.44 -7.85
C HIS A 270 16.04 13.68 -6.91
N LYS A 271 17.35 13.97 -6.93
CA LYS A 271 18.30 13.36 -5.97
C LYS A 271 17.97 13.72 -4.53
N LYS A 272 17.61 14.98 -4.28
CA LYS A 272 17.20 15.44 -2.95
C LYS A 272 15.92 14.71 -2.53
N GLN A 273 14.91 14.67 -3.38
CA GLN A 273 13.65 13.96 -3.13
C GLN A 273 13.89 12.47 -2.83
N ILE A 274 14.71 11.79 -3.63
CA ILE A 274 15.06 10.37 -3.41
C ILE A 274 15.74 10.18 -2.06
N SER A 275 16.64 11.09 -1.66
CA SER A 275 17.31 11.02 -0.35
C SER A 275 16.32 11.13 0.80
N GLU A 276 15.43 12.13 0.75
CA GLU A 276 14.40 12.37 1.79
C GLU A 276 13.41 11.20 1.90
N LEU A 277 12.95 10.69 0.75
CA LEU A 277 12.09 9.50 0.70
C LEU A 277 12.80 8.26 1.23
N SER A 278 14.08 8.07 0.89
CA SER A 278 14.87 6.91 1.34
C SER A 278 15.11 6.95 2.84
N GLU A 279 15.35 8.12 3.43
CA GLU A 279 15.49 8.28 4.89
C GLU A 279 14.19 7.90 5.62
N ARG A 280 13.04 8.38 5.13
CA ARG A 280 11.72 8.01 5.67
C ARG A 280 11.43 6.52 5.52
N PHE A 281 11.63 5.98 4.31
CA PHE A 281 11.44 4.56 4.03
C PHE A 281 12.29 3.68 4.97
N ASN A 282 13.57 4.02 5.15
CA ASN A 282 14.46 3.28 6.03
C ASN A 282 14.08 3.37 7.51
N ALA A 283 13.48 4.48 7.95
CA ALA A 283 12.99 4.64 9.31
C ALA A 283 11.72 3.80 9.57
N GLU A 284 10.84 3.69 8.57
CA GLU A 284 9.55 2.99 8.67
C GLU A 284 9.64 1.51 8.27
N PHE A 285 10.74 1.08 7.62
CA PHE A 285 10.88 -0.25 7.01
C PHE A 285 10.52 -1.41 7.95
N LEU A 286 11.00 -1.38 9.20
CA LEU A 286 10.72 -2.47 10.14
C LEU A 286 9.30 -2.45 10.71
N GLU A 287 8.60 -1.32 10.61
CA GLU A 287 7.19 -1.18 11.01
C GLU A 287 6.23 -1.67 9.93
N MET A 288 6.67 -1.78 8.67
CA MET A 288 5.88 -2.39 7.61
C MET A 288 5.48 -3.82 7.97
N HIS A 289 4.28 -4.22 7.52
CA HIS A 289 3.77 -5.56 7.72
C HIS A 289 4.72 -6.61 7.12
N ILE A 290 4.93 -7.73 7.82
CA ILE A 290 5.93 -8.73 7.43
C ILE A 290 5.70 -9.29 6.04
N SER A 291 4.46 -9.36 5.55
CA SER A 291 4.15 -9.83 4.19
C SER A 291 4.73 -8.93 3.10
N GLU A 292 4.81 -7.62 3.35
CA GLU A 292 5.33 -6.64 2.38
C GLU A 292 6.86 -6.69 2.31
N ARG A 293 7.52 -6.99 3.43
CA ARG A 293 8.97 -7.09 3.55
C ARG A 293 9.49 -8.52 3.74
N LYS A 294 8.67 -9.52 3.36
CA LYS A 294 8.93 -10.95 3.58
C LYS A 294 10.19 -11.39 2.86
N VAL A 295 10.38 -10.90 1.63
CA VAL A 295 11.52 -11.21 0.78
C VAL A 295 12.18 -9.90 0.38
N ILE A 296 13.49 -9.82 0.59
CA ILE A 296 14.29 -8.66 0.21
C ILE A 296 15.46 -9.09 -0.68
N LEU A 297 15.86 -8.23 -1.60
CA LEU A 297 17.10 -8.30 -2.36
C LEU A 297 18.00 -7.17 -1.91
N ILE A 298 19.24 -7.48 -1.51
CA ILE A 298 20.25 -6.45 -1.30
C ILE A 298 21.00 -6.25 -2.60
N SER A 299 21.00 -5.04 -3.15
CA SER A 299 21.63 -4.73 -4.42
C SER A 299 22.39 -3.41 -4.35
N ASP A 300 23.45 -3.29 -5.15
CA ASP A 300 24.15 -2.02 -5.36
C ASP A 300 23.37 -1.11 -6.31
N GLU A 301 22.44 -1.67 -7.09
CA GLU A 301 21.59 -0.95 -8.04
C GLU A 301 20.11 -1.18 -7.73
N LEU A 302 19.32 -0.11 -7.63
CA LEU A 302 17.86 -0.19 -7.63
C LEU A 302 17.36 0.06 -9.06
N LYS A 303 16.81 -0.97 -9.71
CA LYS A 303 16.22 -0.82 -11.05
C LYS A 303 14.91 -0.03 -11.03
N GLU A 304 14.55 0.50 -12.19
CA GLU A 304 13.34 1.29 -12.45
C GLU A 304 12.03 0.54 -12.23
N THR A 305 12.05 -0.79 -12.37
CA THR A 305 10.87 -1.64 -12.20
C THR A 305 11.24 -2.80 -11.28
N PRO A 306 11.37 -2.55 -9.97
CA PRO A 306 11.55 -3.65 -9.05
C PRO A 306 10.29 -4.52 -9.07
N PRO A 307 10.44 -5.82 -8.86
CA PRO A 307 9.32 -6.73 -8.94
C PRO A 307 8.45 -6.63 -7.69
N ASP A 308 7.14 -6.80 -7.86
CA ASP A 308 6.18 -6.82 -6.74
C ASP A 308 6.38 -8.02 -5.79
N THR A 309 7.20 -9.00 -6.20
CA THR A 309 7.48 -10.21 -5.43
C THR A 309 8.48 -10.01 -4.29
N PHE A 310 9.32 -8.97 -4.34
CA PHE A 310 10.31 -8.68 -3.29
C PHE A 310 10.78 -7.22 -3.31
N ILE A 311 11.15 -6.70 -2.14
CA ILE A 311 11.71 -5.34 -2.00
C ILE A 311 13.21 -5.36 -2.32
N VAL A 312 13.70 -4.37 -3.04
CA VAL A 312 15.12 -4.19 -3.31
C VAL A 312 15.66 -3.07 -2.43
N LEU A 313 16.65 -3.38 -1.60
CA LEU A 313 17.30 -2.43 -0.70
C LEU A 313 18.68 -2.06 -1.25
N ASP A 314 19.00 -0.77 -1.19
CA ASP A 314 20.33 -0.27 -1.51
C ASP A 314 21.31 -0.70 -0.41
N LYS A 315 22.33 -1.45 -0.80
CA LYS A 315 23.39 -1.94 0.10
C LYS A 315 24.08 -0.81 0.86
N ASN A 316 24.20 0.38 0.27
CA ASN A 316 24.89 1.52 0.88
C ASN A 316 24.00 2.32 1.82
N SER A 317 22.69 2.07 1.81
CA SER A 317 21.70 2.80 2.60
C SER A 317 20.66 1.84 3.15
N LEU A 318 21.12 0.85 3.93
CA LEU A 318 20.25 -0.14 4.55
C LEU A 318 19.46 0.44 5.74
N PRO A 319 18.19 0.02 5.94
CA PRO A 319 17.46 0.26 7.16
C PRO A 319 18.24 -0.15 8.42
N LYS A 320 18.11 0.62 9.49
CA LYS A 320 18.76 0.30 10.77
C LYS A 320 18.04 -0.88 11.44
N GLY A 321 18.81 -1.72 12.13
CA GLY A 321 18.28 -2.85 12.89
C GLY A 321 18.09 -4.15 12.09
N LEU A 322 18.53 -4.19 10.82
CA LEU A 322 18.60 -5.44 10.06
C LEU A 322 19.73 -6.34 10.57
N LEU A 323 19.41 -7.61 10.75
CA LEU A 323 20.30 -8.66 11.23
C LEU A 323 20.36 -9.76 10.16
N PHE A 324 21.59 -10.15 9.78
CA PHE A 324 21.85 -11.18 8.78
C PHE A 324 22.65 -12.32 9.41
N GLU A 325 22.47 -13.56 8.94
CA GLU A 325 23.18 -14.77 9.44
C GLU A 325 24.69 -14.56 9.57
N ASN A 326 25.32 -13.93 8.58
CA ASN A 326 26.77 -13.70 8.53
C ASN A 326 27.20 -12.33 9.11
N SER A 327 26.34 -11.67 9.89
CA SER A 327 26.52 -10.30 10.42
C SER A 327 26.62 -9.18 9.37
N TYR A 328 26.68 -9.50 8.08
CA TYR A 328 26.65 -8.54 6.99
C TYR A 328 25.83 -9.08 5.81
N ALA A 329 25.21 -8.16 5.06
CA ALA A 329 24.52 -8.47 3.82
C ALA A 329 25.51 -8.60 2.66
N LYS A 330 25.30 -9.59 1.79
CA LYS A 330 26.01 -9.70 0.51
C LYS A 330 25.23 -8.98 -0.59
N SER A 331 25.97 -8.45 -1.56
CA SER A 331 25.36 -7.84 -2.74
C SER A 331 24.76 -8.91 -3.64
N ASN A 332 23.62 -8.59 -4.24
CA ASN A 332 22.83 -9.44 -5.12
C ASN A 332 22.36 -10.75 -4.47
N GLU A 333 22.17 -10.75 -3.15
CA GLU A 333 21.64 -11.88 -2.38
C GLU A 333 20.20 -11.60 -1.93
N LEU A 334 19.34 -12.58 -2.12
CA LEU A 334 17.97 -12.60 -1.61
C LEU A 334 17.96 -13.10 -0.17
N TYR A 335 17.08 -12.50 0.63
CA TYR A 335 16.84 -12.90 2.01
C TYR A 335 15.35 -13.03 2.30
N VAL A 336 15.02 -13.89 3.25
CA VAL A 336 13.66 -14.09 3.78
C VAL A 336 13.63 -13.66 5.25
N ALA A 337 12.62 -12.88 5.62
CA ALA A 337 12.45 -12.42 6.99
C ALA A 337 12.17 -13.58 7.95
N HIS A 338 12.76 -13.55 9.14
CA HIS A 338 12.40 -14.44 10.22
C HIS A 338 10.96 -14.13 10.69
N PRO A 339 10.09 -15.14 10.85
CA PRO A 339 8.67 -14.90 11.16
C PRO A 339 8.44 -14.22 12.51
N PHE A 340 9.32 -14.47 13.50
CA PHE A 340 9.12 -14.02 14.88
C PHE A 340 10.21 -13.08 15.42
N ILE A 341 11.27 -12.81 14.65
CA ILE A 341 12.38 -11.95 15.10
C ILE A 341 12.42 -10.73 14.17
N LYS A 342 11.96 -9.59 14.68
CA LYS A 342 11.90 -8.34 13.93
C LYS A 342 13.31 -7.94 13.45
N GLY A 343 13.44 -7.71 12.15
CA GLY A 343 14.70 -7.32 11.51
C GLY A 343 15.67 -8.46 11.20
N SER A 344 15.38 -9.71 11.59
CA SER A 344 16.22 -10.85 11.23
C SER A 344 15.90 -11.37 9.82
N TYR A 345 16.93 -11.58 9.01
CA TYR A 345 16.85 -12.00 7.62
C TYR A 345 17.83 -13.16 7.34
N LEU A 346 17.29 -14.22 6.74
CA LEU A 346 17.99 -15.46 6.42
C LEU A 346 18.23 -15.57 4.91
N SER A 347 19.35 -16.15 4.48
CA SER A 347 19.65 -16.26 3.04
C SER A 347 18.58 -17.10 2.33
N PHE A 348 18.09 -16.66 1.18
CA PHE A 348 17.06 -17.38 0.42
C PHE A 348 17.49 -18.80 0.01
N SER A 349 18.79 -19.03 -0.13
CA SER A 349 19.35 -20.36 -0.42
C SER A 349 19.28 -21.31 0.78
N ASN A 350 19.17 -20.82 2.02
CA ASN A 350 19.30 -21.64 3.21
C ASN A 350 18.22 -21.39 4.29
N PHE A 351 17.28 -20.47 4.05
CA PHE A 351 16.33 -20.04 5.09
C PHE A 351 15.49 -21.18 5.67
N GLU A 352 15.10 -22.18 4.87
CA GLU A 352 14.28 -23.30 5.36
C GLU A 352 15.07 -24.18 6.33
N ALA A 353 16.31 -24.50 5.99
CA ALA A 353 17.21 -25.23 6.88
C ALA A 353 17.56 -24.40 8.12
N GLY A 354 17.79 -23.10 7.96
CA GLY A 354 18.07 -22.16 9.06
C GLY A 354 16.91 -22.08 10.06
N LEU A 355 15.68 -21.88 9.58
CA LEU A 355 14.48 -21.84 10.43
C LEU A 355 14.18 -23.20 11.08
N SER A 356 14.38 -24.31 10.35
CA SER A 356 14.19 -25.65 10.91
C SER A 356 15.19 -25.94 12.03
N ALA A 357 16.45 -25.52 11.85
CA ALA A 357 17.49 -25.63 12.88
C ALA A 357 17.19 -24.75 14.11
N ASP A 358 16.80 -23.49 13.90
CA ASP A 358 16.42 -22.57 14.99
C ASP A 358 15.23 -23.10 15.81
N ARG A 359 14.18 -23.59 15.13
CA ARG A 359 13.03 -24.26 15.75
C ARG A 359 13.44 -25.54 16.50
N PHE A 360 14.36 -26.32 15.93
CA PHE A 360 14.89 -27.53 16.58
C PHE A 360 15.65 -27.19 17.87
N ASP A 361 16.55 -26.20 17.82
CA ASP A 361 17.36 -25.81 18.96
C ASP A 361 16.49 -25.31 20.12
N GLU A 362 15.46 -24.52 19.82
CA GLU A 362 14.53 -24.06 20.84
C GLU A 362 13.71 -25.21 21.43
N PHE A 363 13.19 -26.12 20.60
CA PHE A 363 12.46 -27.29 21.11
C PHE A 363 13.35 -28.17 21.99
N PHE A 364 14.60 -28.38 21.57
CA PHE A 364 15.58 -29.18 22.29
C PHE A 364 15.85 -28.60 23.68
N TYR A 365 15.97 -27.28 23.79
CA TYR A 365 16.09 -26.59 25.08
C TYR A 365 14.79 -26.67 25.90
N PHE A 366 13.65 -26.43 25.27
CA PHE A 366 12.34 -26.51 25.90
C PHE A 366 12.12 -27.87 26.58
N VAL A 367 12.37 -29.00 25.89
CA VAL A 367 12.16 -30.34 26.48
C VAL A 367 13.19 -30.68 27.57
N GLN A 368 14.39 -30.10 27.55
CA GLN A 368 15.32 -30.20 28.70
C GLN A 368 14.72 -29.54 29.94
N CYS A 369 14.11 -28.36 29.79
CA CYS A 369 13.44 -27.66 30.89
C CYS A 369 12.19 -28.40 31.40
N LEU A 370 11.65 -29.32 30.60
CA LEU A 370 10.59 -30.24 31.03
C LEU A 370 11.08 -31.49 31.75
N GLY A 371 12.40 -31.61 31.94
CA GLY A 371 13.03 -32.73 32.63
C GLY A 371 13.30 -33.94 31.74
N ALA A 372 13.68 -33.71 30.47
CA ALA A 372 14.17 -34.79 29.62
C ALA A 372 15.44 -35.41 30.25
N LYS A 373 15.47 -36.74 30.37
CA LYS A 373 16.65 -37.51 30.80
C LYS A 373 17.37 -38.20 29.64
N LYS A 374 16.68 -38.37 28.52
CA LYS A 374 17.27 -38.86 27.28
C LYS A 374 16.56 -38.22 26.10
N ILE A 375 17.34 -37.73 25.15
CA ILE A 375 16.85 -37.21 23.88
C ILE A 375 17.62 -37.92 22.77
N THR A 376 16.92 -38.61 21.89
CA THR A 376 17.47 -39.19 20.66
C THR A 376 16.91 -38.40 19.48
N TYR A 377 17.76 -38.01 18.53
CA TYR A 377 17.30 -37.29 17.35
C TYR A 377 18.08 -37.66 16.10
N ARG A 378 17.42 -37.49 14.94
CA ARG A 378 18.02 -37.71 13.61
C ARG A 378 17.34 -36.85 12.55
N ILE A 379 18.02 -36.65 11.43
CA ILE A 379 17.43 -36.07 10.22
C ILE A 379 16.80 -37.20 9.41
N VAL A 380 15.51 -37.07 9.05
CA VAL A 380 14.73 -38.14 8.39
C VAL A 380 14.58 -37.91 6.90
N LYS A 381 14.61 -36.67 6.44
CA LYS A 381 14.48 -36.33 5.02
C LYS A 381 15.52 -35.30 4.61
N GLU A 382 16.32 -35.69 3.63
CA GLU A 382 17.16 -34.82 2.81
C GLU A 382 16.75 -35.10 1.35
N ASN A 383 16.13 -34.10 0.73
CA ASN A 383 15.77 -33.97 -0.70
C ASN A 383 16.70 -34.47 -1.83
N SER A 384 17.84 -35.12 -1.59
CA SER A 384 19.06 -34.89 -2.40
C SER A 384 18.94 -35.31 -3.87
N SER A 385 18.80 -34.33 -4.77
CA SER A 385 18.95 -34.52 -6.22
C SER A 385 20.32 -34.04 -6.69
N GLY A 386 21.38 -34.73 -6.26
CA GLY A 386 22.69 -34.79 -6.93
C GLY A 386 23.53 -33.50 -7.08
N ARG A 387 24.51 -33.31 -6.19
CA ARG A 387 25.96 -33.26 -6.52
C ARG A 387 26.78 -33.13 -5.22
N ASN A 388 27.88 -33.88 -5.14
CA ASN A 388 28.86 -33.89 -4.05
C ASN A 388 29.45 -32.49 -3.73
N LYS A 389 28.78 -31.71 -2.88
CA LYS A 389 29.36 -30.56 -2.14
C LYS A 389 28.88 -30.41 -0.67
N ASN A 390 28.12 -31.36 -0.12
CA ASN A 390 27.47 -31.17 1.19
C ASN A 390 28.16 -31.87 2.37
N SER A 391 29.50 -32.00 2.37
CA SER A 391 30.20 -32.40 3.60
C SER A 391 30.37 -31.25 4.61
N THR A 392 29.92 -30.04 4.28
CA THR A 392 30.11 -28.83 5.10
C THR A 392 28.89 -28.44 5.92
N LEU A 393 27.64 -28.67 5.50
CA LEU A 393 26.46 -28.23 6.27
C LEU A 393 26.35 -28.92 7.64
N VAL A 394 26.53 -30.24 7.71
CA VAL A 394 26.48 -30.99 8.98
C VAL A 394 27.74 -30.78 9.83
N ALA A 395 28.85 -30.36 9.21
CA ALA A 395 30.11 -30.05 9.88
C ALA A 395 30.17 -28.62 10.43
N ASP A 396 29.56 -27.64 9.73
CA ASP A 396 29.42 -26.25 10.17
C ASP A 396 28.26 -26.08 11.17
N LEU A 397 27.21 -26.91 11.10
CA LEU A 397 26.31 -27.20 12.23
C LEU A 397 26.98 -28.07 13.31
N SER A 398 28.27 -27.83 13.56
CA SER A 398 28.86 -28.13 14.87
C SER A 398 28.11 -27.28 15.89
N LEU A 399 27.01 -27.83 16.39
CA LEU A 399 26.14 -27.27 17.42
C LEU A 399 27.00 -26.95 18.64
N GLY A 400 27.50 -25.71 18.66
CA GLY A 400 28.13 -25.08 19.79
C GLY A 400 27.07 -24.93 20.86
N LEU A 401 26.89 -25.98 21.65
CA LEU A 401 26.24 -25.96 22.96
C LEU A 401 26.92 -24.86 23.80
N GLY A 402 26.37 -23.65 23.78
CA GLY A 402 26.91 -22.51 24.52
C GLY A 402 26.80 -21.16 23.81
N LYS A 403 25.58 -20.65 23.61
CA LYS A 403 25.36 -19.19 23.55
C LYS A 403 24.68 -18.73 24.84
N GLY A 404 25.52 -18.59 25.87
CA GLY A 404 25.20 -17.99 27.17
C GLY A 404 26.42 -18.13 28.08
N PRO A 405 26.90 -17.08 28.77
CA PRO A 405 28.12 -17.12 29.56
C PRO A 405 27.84 -17.82 30.91
N VAL A 406 27.57 -19.12 30.87
CA VAL A 406 27.55 -19.96 32.08
C VAL A 406 28.66 -20.97 31.91
N LYS A 407 29.79 -20.70 32.59
CA LYS A 407 30.83 -21.70 32.85
C LYS A 407 30.18 -22.87 33.56
N ASN A 408 29.80 -23.91 32.84
CA ASN A 408 29.43 -25.18 33.46
C ASN A 408 30.60 -26.15 33.30
N THR A 409 31.40 -26.19 34.36
CA THR A 409 32.35 -27.25 34.67
C THR A 409 31.54 -28.51 35.01
N GLY A 410 31.18 -29.30 33.99
CA GLY A 410 30.49 -30.58 34.18
C GLY A 410 30.83 -31.51 33.02
N SER A 411 31.50 -32.61 33.33
CA SER A 411 31.92 -33.62 32.35
C SER A 411 30.72 -34.34 31.74
N ALA A 412 30.32 -33.96 30.52
CA ALA A 412 29.44 -34.77 29.70
C ALA A 412 30.25 -35.92 29.08
N ALA A 413 29.96 -37.16 29.47
CA ALA A 413 30.52 -38.35 28.84
C ALA A 413 29.81 -38.56 27.49
N MET A 414 30.54 -38.31 26.40
CA MET A 414 30.06 -38.52 25.03
C MET A 414 30.42 -39.96 24.62
N GLU A 415 29.47 -40.88 24.69
CA GLU A 415 29.65 -42.22 24.13
C GLU A 415 29.37 -42.19 22.62
N ASN A 416 30.46 -42.16 21.84
CA ASN A 416 30.41 -42.47 20.41
C ASN A 416 30.56 -43.99 20.25
N GLU A 417 29.51 -44.71 19.85
CA GLU A 417 29.64 -46.09 19.38
C GLU A 417 30.50 -46.13 18.11
N THR A 418 31.81 -46.31 18.29
CA THR A 418 32.76 -46.44 17.18
C THR A 418 33.05 -47.92 16.98
N ARG A 419 32.29 -48.59 16.11
CA ARG A 419 32.70 -49.90 15.58
C ARG A 419 33.50 -49.71 14.30
N SER A 420 34.76 -50.09 14.36
CA SER A 420 35.72 -50.07 13.26
C SER A 420 35.48 -51.23 12.29
N SER A 421 35.09 -50.95 11.05
CA SER A 421 35.54 -51.72 9.88
C SER A 421 35.40 -50.84 8.64
N GLY A 422 36.49 -50.73 7.86
CA GLY A 422 36.55 -49.87 6.68
C GLY A 422 35.65 -50.34 5.55
N GLN A 423 34.65 -49.53 5.23
CA GLN A 423 34.10 -49.31 3.89
C GLN A 423 33.42 -47.93 3.94
N ALA A 424 33.52 -47.17 2.85
CA ALA A 424 32.89 -45.86 2.72
C ALA A 424 31.37 -46.03 2.68
N GLU A 425 30.76 -46.14 3.85
CA GLU A 425 29.31 -46.18 4.03
C GLU A 425 28.77 -44.74 4.04
N THR A 426 27.83 -44.52 3.14
CA THR A 426 26.98 -43.34 3.01
C THR A 426 26.46 -42.91 4.38
N LEU A 427 26.86 -41.72 4.84
CA LEU A 427 26.61 -41.14 6.16
C LEU A 427 25.14 -40.76 6.45
N ASN A 428 24.18 -41.29 5.69
CA ASN A 428 22.77 -40.98 5.88
C ASN A 428 22.26 -41.74 7.12
N SER A 429 21.80 -40.98 8.12
CA SER A 429 21.11 -41.40 9.35
C SER A 429 21.95 -41.90 10.54
N ARG A 430 22.99 -41.16 10.97
CA ARG A 430 23.50 -41.32 12.35
C ARG A 430 22.55 -40.62 13.33
N SER A 431 21.74 -41.39 14.06
CA SER A 431 21.00 -40.89 15.21
C SER A 431 21.99 -40.44 16.30
N LYS A 432 21.70 -39.31 16.94
CA LYS A 432 22.45 -38.82 18.10
C LYS A 432 21.58 -39.02 19.33
N THR A 433 22.18 -39.52 20.40
CA THR A 433 21.49 -39.64 21.70
C THR A 433 22.27 -38.85 22.75
N GLN A 434 21.54 -38.07 23.53
CA GLN A 434 22.08 -37.33 24.67
C GLN A 434 21.35 -37.76 25.94
N LEU A 435 22.13 -37.98 26.99
CA LEU A 435 21.64 -38.33 28.33
C LEU A 435 21.79 -37.11 29.25
N PHE A 436 20.79 -36.91 30.09
CA PHE A 436 20.70 -35.80 31.02
C PHE A 436 20.31 -36.32 32.40
N ASN A 437 20.68 -35.57 33.43
CA ASN A 437 20.23 -35.81 34.80
C ASN A 437 19.37 -34.61 35.24
N PRO A 438 18.09 -34.55 34.84
CA PRO A 438 17.22 -33.44 35.20
C PRO A 438 16.93 -33.45 36.71
N VAL A 439 17.04 -32.29 37.35
CA VAL A 439 16.86 -32.13 38.81
C VAL A 439 15.81 -31.10 39.18
N LYS A 440 15.23 -30.40 38.19
CA LYS A 440 14.23 -29.35 38.41
C LYS A 440 12.87 -29.84 37.95
N ALA A 441 11.82 -29.42 38.65
CA ALA A 441 10.45 -29.59 38.19
C ALA A 441 10.26 -28.94 36.80
N PRO A 442 9.38 -29.49 35.94
CA PRO A 442 9.14 -28.94 34.60
C PRO A 442 8.74 -27.46 34.63
N TYR A 443 9.34 -26.64 33.76
CA TYR A 443 9.01 -25.22 33.62
C TYR A 443 9.20 -24.72 32.19
N ILE A 444 8.59 -23.58 31.87
CA ILE A 444 8.76 -22.89 30.58
C ILE A 444 9.84 -21.80 30.74
N PRO A 445 10.93 -21.84 29.97
CA PRO A 445 11.89 -20.73 29.87
C PRO A 445 11.23 -19.46 29.32
N TRP A 446 11.70 -18.29 29.76
CA TRP A 446 11.08 -17.01 29.41
C TRP A 446 11.52 -16.47 28.04
N ASP A 447 12.61 -16.98 27.49
CA ASP A 447 13.30 -16.49 26.29
C ASP A 447 12.99 -17.31 25.03
N LEU A 448 11.92 -18.10 25.05
CA LEU A 448 11.46 -18.89 23.90
C LEU A 448 10.74 -18.01 22.87
N ILE A 449 11.15 -18.11 21.60
CA ILE A 449 10.67 -17.36 20.44
C ILE A 449 9.58 -18.15 19.69
N TRP A 450 9.80 -19.45 19.49
CA TRP A 450 8.89 -20.36 18.79
C TRP A 450 7.74 -20.83 19.68
N TYR A 451 8.00 -21.17 20.95
CA TYR A 451 7.01 -21.74 21.88
C TYR A 451 5.66 -21.02 21.88
N PRO A 452 5.58 -19.67 21.97
CA PRO A 452 4.29 -18.97 21.97
C PRO A 452 3.42 -19.25 20.74
N ASN A 453 4.02 -19.63 19.61
CA ASN A 453 3.38 -19.90 18.33
C ASN A 453 3.24 -21.42 18.04
N GLU A 454 3.53 -22.29 19.02
CA GLU A 454 3.60 -23.75 18.87
C GLU A 454 2.61 -24.47 19.79
N LEU A 455 1.38 -24.65 19.29
CA LEU A 455 0.31 -25.35 20.01
C LEU A 455 0.67 -26.78 20.44
N THR A 456 1.50 -27.50 19.66
CA THR A 456 1.94 -28.85 20.05
C THR A 456 2.85 -28.81 21.27
N TRP A 457 3.66 -27.75 21.42
CA TRP A 457 4.55 -27.56 22.56
C TRP A 457 3.77 -27.11 23.80
N HIS A 458 2.74 -26.28 23.64
CA HIS A 458 1.80 -25.94 24.71
C HIS A 458 1.13 -27.21 25.27
N ARG A 459 0.62 -28.09 24.39
CA ARG A 459 0.00 -29.37 24.78
C ARG A 459 1.00 -30.29 25.46
N LEU A 460 2.23 -30.37 24.94
CA LEU A 460 3.30 -31.17 25.54
C LEU A 460 3.57 -30.74 26.98
N TYR A 461 3.68 -29.42 27.23
CA TYR A 461 3.85 -28.89 28.57
C TYR A 461 2.69 -29.24 29.50
N GLN A 462 1.45 -29.07 29.06
CA GLN A 462 0.25 -29.40 29.86
C GLN A 462 0.20 -30.89 30.19
N GLN A 463 0.47 -31.76 29.21
CA GLN A 463 0.53 -33.21 29.42
C GLN A 463 1.66 -33.61 30.37
N ARG A 464 2.78 -32.87 30.34
CA ARG A 464 3.91 -33.09 31.25
C ARG A 464 3.54 -32.74 32.69
N VAL A 465 3.01 -31.55 32.92
CA VAL A 465 2.72 -31.05 34.28
C VAL A 465 1.49 -31.74 34.89
N SER A 466 0.43 -31.94 34.11
CA SER A 466 -0.83 -32.51 34.63
C SER A 466 -0.91 -34.03 34.49
N GLY A 467 -0.23 -34.60 33.49
CA GLY A 467 -0.33 -36.02 33.14
C GLY A 467 0.94 -36.84 33.38
N ASN A 468 2.05 -36.23 33.79
CA ASN A 468 3.36 -36.86 34.01
C ASN A 468 3.79 -37.78 32.85
N ILE A 469 3.65 -37.30 31.60
CA ILE A 469 4.15 -38.05 30.45
C ILE A 469 5.65 -38.36 30.61
N LEU A 470 6.03 -39.59 30.26
CA LEU A 470 7.39 -40.09 30.39
C LEU A 470 8.11 -40.23 29.04
N GLN A 471 7.36 -40.24 27.94
CA GLN A 471 7.92 -40.35 26.60
C GLN A 471 7.14 -39.45 25.64
N HIS A 472 7.85 -38.86 24.68
CA HIS A 472 7.27 -38.08 23.60
C HIS A 472 8.04 -38.28 22.30
N HIS A 473 7.34 -38.21 21.19
CA HIS A 473 7.90 -38.25 19.85
C HIS A 473 7.42 -37.02 19.09
N GLU A 474 8.37 -36.29 18.49
CA GLU A 474 8.09 -35.08 17.72
C GLU A 474 8.85 -35.12 16.40
N VAL A 475 8.20 -34.63 15.34
CA VAL A 475 8.85 -34.34 14.07
C VAL A 475 8.86 -32.83 13.85
N ILE A 476 10.05 -32.24 13.84
CA ILE A 476 10.25 -30.82 13.56
C ILE A 476 10.54 -30.64 12.09
N SER A 477 9.61 -29.99 11.42
CA SER A 477 9.74 -29.51 10.05
C SER A 477 9.28 -28.06 9.97
N LEU A 478 9.58 -27.38 8.85
CA LEU A 478 9.01 -26.07 8.62
C LEU A 478 7.53 -26.20 8.27
N LYS A 479 6.65 -25.49 8.99
CA LYS A 479 5.21 -25.46 8.69
C LYS A 479 5.00 -24.87 7.29
N ASN A 480 4.05 -25.42 6.53
CA ASN A 480 3.72 -24.92 5.19
C ASN A 480 3.37 -23.43 5.15
N SER A 481 2.79 -22.87 6.22
CA SER A 481 2.46 -21.45 6.33
C SER A 481 3.68 -20.52 6.48
N LEU A 482 4.80 -21.05 6.97
CA LEU A 482 6.05 -20.31 7.16
C LEU A 482 6.99 -20.48 5.95
N ALA A 483 6.88 -21.61 5.26
CA ALA A 483 7.60 -21.88 4.02
C ALA A 483 7.10 -21.03 2.85
N LEU A 484 7.93 -20.89 1.82
CA LEU A 484 7.49 -20.39 0.51
C LEU A 484 7.00 -21.57 -0.32
N SER A 485 5.79 -21.46 -0.88
CA SER A 485 5.28 -22.45 -1.82
C SER A 485 6.18 -22.57 -3.06
N ALA A 486 6.09 -23.71 -3.75
CA ALA A 486 6.86 -23.93 -4.98
C ALA A 486 6.55 -22.87 -6.06
N SER A 487 5.29 -22.41 -6.14
CA SER A 487 4.87 -21.32 -7.02
C SER A 487 5.46 -19.97 -6.62
N GLU A 488 5.46 -19.62 -5.33
CA GLU A 488 6.09 -18.38 -4.84
C GLU A 488 7.59 -18.38 -5.15
N LYS A 489 8.30 -19.47 -4.84
CA LYS A 489 9.72 -19.61 -5.15
C LYS A 489 10.01 -19.46 -6.64
N ASN A 490 9.17 -20.03 -7.51
CA ASN A 490 9.33 -19.91 -8.95
C ASN A 490 9.06 -18.48 -9.44
N ASN A 491 8.03 -17.81 -8.92
CA ASN A 491 7.73 -16.42 -9.27
C ASN A 491 8.86 -15.49 -8.84
N ILE A 492 9.39 -15.66 -7.62
CA ILE A 492 10.57 -14.92 -7.12
C ILE A 492 11.79 -15.18 -8.02
N LYS A 493 12.00 -16.43 -8.47
CA LYS A 493 13.10 -16.78 -9.37
C LYS A 493 12.99 -16.09 -10.74
N LEU A 494 11.79 -16.03 -11.31
CA LEU A 494 11.53 -15.32 -12.56
C LEU A 494 11.74 -13.81 -12.40
N ALA A 495 11.19 -13.23 -11.34
CA ALA A 495 11.36 -11.82 -10.99
C ALA A 495 12.84 -11.46 -10.77
N PHE A 496 13.61 -12.30 -10.07
CA PHE A 496 15.04 -12.12 -9.86
C PHE A 496 15.83 -12.16 -11.17
N LYS A 497 15.52 -13.11 -12.06
CA LYS A 497 16.16 -13.16 -13.39
C LYS A 497 15.87 -11.89 -14.19
N ASN A 498 14.61 -11.47 -14.23
CA ASN A 498 14.17 -10.25 -14.91
C ASN A 498 14.87 -9.02 -14.31
N PHE A 499 15.03 -8.97 -13.00
CA PHE A 499 15.77 -7.90 -12.33
C PHE A 499 17.22 -7.81 -12.81
N PHE A 500 17.86 -8.86 -13.30
CA PHE A 500 19.25 -8.79 -13.79
C PHE A 500 19.42 -8.88 -15.32
N THR A 501 18.35 -8.89 -16.13
CA THR A 501 18.43 -9.08 -17.60
C THR A 501 19.34 -8.08 -18.31
N ASP A 502 19.25 -6.81 -17.94
CA ASP A 502 20.02 -5.72 -18.58
C ASP A 502 21.34 -5.41 -17.86
N ALA A 503 21.66 -6.17 -16.80
CA ALA A 503 22.87 -5.96 -16.03
C ALA A 503 24.05 -6.70 -16.70
N SER A 504 25.25 -6.13 -16.64
CA SER A 504 26.49 -6.78 -17.12
C SER A 504 26.99 -7.86 -16.15
N VAL A 505 26.08 -8.68 -15.62
CA VAL A 505 26.35 -9.66 -14.55
C VAL A 505 26.06 -11.07 -15.03
N ASN A 506 26.78 -12.06 -14.52
CA ASN A 506 26.53 -13.47 -14.83
C ASN A 506 25.26 -13.95 -14.10
N ILE A 507 24.10 -13.78 -14.76
CA ILE A 507 22.78 -14.13 -14.21
C ILE A 507 22.72 -15.61 -13.80
N ASN A 508 23.33 -16.52 -14.56
CA ASN A 508 23.31 -17.94 -14.25
C ASN A 508 24.01 -18.24 -12.93
N GLN A 509 25.15 -17.59 -12.68
CA GLN A 509 25.87 -17.72 -11.42
C GLN A 509 25.04 -17.15 -10.25
N LEU A 510 24.46 -15.95 -10.39
CA LEU A 510 23.62 -15.36 -9.34
C LEU A 510 22.40 -16.23 -9.01
N VAL A 511 21.79 -16.83 -10.05
CA VAL A 511 20.67 -17.76 -9.86
C VAL A 511 21.12 -19.03 -9.16
N GLU A 512 22.30 -19.57 -9.48
CA GLU A 512 22.87 -20.72 -8.77
C GLU A 512 23.15 -20.36 -7.30
N GLU A 513 23.75 -19.21 -7.01
CA GLU A 513 24.06 -18.77 -5.65
C GLU A 513 22.79 -18.56 -4.78
N ASN A 514 21.72 -18.02 -5.36
CA ASN A 514 20.51 -17.68 -4.61
C ASN A 514 19.46 -18.81 -4.55
N PHE A 515 19.35 -19.63 -5.61
CA PHE A 515 18.26 -20.60 -5.76
C PHE A 515 18.75 -22.06 -5.73
N ASN A 516 20.04 -22.31 -5.57
CA ASN A 516 20.52 -23.64 -5.19
C ASN A 516 20.22 -23.87 -3.71
N GLN A 517 18.93 -24.07 -3.41
CA GLN A 517 18.43 -24.17 -2.06
C GLN A 517 18.97 -25.41 -1.37
N ASN A 518 19.42 -25.25 -0.13
CA ASN A 518 19.55 -26.35 0.79
C ASN A 518 18.14 -26.84 1.15
N GLU A 519 17.95 -28.14 1.09
CA GLU A 519 16.64 -28.77 1.10
C GLU A 519 15.97 -28.65 2.48
N SER A 520 14.64 -28.73 2.52
CA SER A 520 13.87 -28.75 3.78
C SER A 520 14.35 -29.91 4.65
N VAL A 521 14.86 -29.58 5.84
CA VAL A 521 15.36 -30.54 6.83
C VAL A 521 14.23 -30.90 7.78
N GLU A 522 13.93 -32.19 7.89
CA GLU A 522 13.00 -32.74 8.87
C GLU A 522 13.77 -33.47 9.97
N TRP A 523 13.60 -33.02 11.22
CA TRP A 523 14.18 -33.65 12.40
C TRP A 523 13.14 -34.53 13.07
N GLU A 524 13.54 -35.75 13.43
CA GLU A 524 12.76 -36.62 14.29
C GLU A 524 13.44 -36.71 15.65
N ILE A 525 12.64 -36.56 16.70
CA ILE A 525 13.10 -36.45 18.08
C ILE A 525 12.27 -37.39 18.96
N GLU A 526 12.96 -38.26 19.67
CA GLU A 526 12.40 -39.13 20.70
C GLU A 526 12.93 -38.66 22.04
N ILE A 527 12.01 -38.41 22.98
CA ILE A 527 12.34 -37.91 24.32
C ILE A 527 11.86 -38.92 25.34
N GLU A 528 12.72 -39.20 26.33
CA GLU A 528 12.34 -39.84 27.58
C GLU A 528 12.51 -38.83 28.71
N PHE A 529 11.44 -38.58 29.45
CA PHE A 529 11.41 -37.70 30.62
C PHE A 529 11.67 -38.48 31.91
N GLU A 530 12.22 -37.79 32.90
CA GLU A 530 12.17 -38.27 34.28
C GLU A 530 10.75 -38.07 34.87
N SER A 531 10.33 -38.91 35.82
CA SER A 531 9.02 -38.72 36.47
C SER A 531 8.98 -37.37 37.18
N VAL A 532 7.88 -36.61 37.09
CA VAL A 532 7.73 -35.34 37.84
C VAL A 532 7.99 -35.56 39.34
N GLU A 533 7.53 -36.69 39.88
CA GLU A 533 7.73 -37.08 41.28
C GLU A 533 9.22 -37.11 41.68
N ASN A 534 10.07 -37.63 40.78
CA ASN A 534 11.52 -37.72 40.98
C ASN A 534 12.22 -36.36 40.79
N LEU A 535 11.55 -35.39 40.17
CA LEU A 535 12.04 -34.02 40.00
C LEU A 535 11.62 -33.10 41.16
N THR A 536 10.71 -33.57 42.01
CA THR A 536 10.16 -32.81 43.14
C THR A 536 10.73 -33.23 44.50
N GLU A 537 11.47 -34.34 44.60
CA GLU A 537 12.00 -34.86 45.88
C GLU A 537 13.53 -35.09 45.89
N ASN A 538 14.23 -34.23 46.64
CA ASN A 538 15.53 -34.44 47.32
C ASN A 538 16.84 -34.64 46.51
N HIS A 539 17.55 -33.53 46.30
CA HIS A 539 19.02 -33.51 46.44
C HIS A 539 19.45 -32.57 47.58
N ILE A 540 19.14 -32.96 48.82
CA ILE A 540 20.04 -32.66 49.94
C ILE A 540 21.04 -33.82 49.97
N SER A 541 22.22 -33.62 49.38
CA SER A 541 23.37 -34.45 49.73
C SER A 541 23.75 -34.17 51.19
N PRO A 542 23.96 -35.20 52.03
CA PRO A 542 24.45 -35.00 53.38
C PRO A 542 25.96 -34.79 53.34
N ASN A 543 26.39 -33.55 53.05
CA ASN A 543 27.65 -32.93 53.49
C ASN A 543 27.93 -31.67 52.66
N ALA A 544 27.32 -30.56 53.05
CA ALA A 544 27.87 -29.21 52.91
C ALA A 544 26.94 -28.24 53.64
N GLU A 545 27.14 -28.09 54.95
CA GLU A 545 26.70 -26.88 55.62
C GLU A 545 27.52 -25.71 55.07
N GLN A 546 26.94 -24.91 54.17
CA GLN A 546 26.71 -23.47 54.37
C GLN A 546 26.11 -22.79 53.13
N GLN A 547 24.90 -22.25 53.36
CA GLN A 547 24.22 -21.13 52.68
C GLN A 547 23.76 -21.30 51.22
N VAL A 548 22.50 -21.73 51.03
CA VAL A 548 21.45 -20.94 50.35
C VAL A 548 20.11 -21.27 51.00
N SER A 549 19.40 -20.25 51.46
CA SER A 549 18.07 -20.34 52.06
C SER A 549 17.04 -20.83 51.05
N ILE A 550 16.33 -21.89 51.43
CA ILE A 550 15.09 -22.36 50.81
C ILE A 550 14.07 -21.21 50.91
N ILE A 551 13.71 -20.59 49.77
CA ILE A 551 12.53 -19.72 49.72
C ILE A 551 11.35 -20.66 49.51
N SER A 552 10.48 -20.75 50.52
CA SER A 552 9.21 -21.47 50.43
C SER A 552 8.21 -20.63 49.62
N ASP A 553 7.42 -21.29 48.76
CA ASP A 553 6.28 -20.67 48.03
C ASP A 553 5.32 -19.90 48.96
N ASP A 554 5.30 -20.22 50.25
CA ASP A 554 4.51 -19.52 51.27
C ASP A 554 5.01 -18.08 51.53
N ALA A 555 6.33 -17.87 51.46
CA ALA A 555 6.93 -16.55 51.62
C ALA A 555 6.66 -15.63 50.43
N GLU A 556 6.68 -16.16 49.21
CA GLU A 556 6.33 -15.41 48.00
C GLU A 556 4.84 -15.05 47.97
N LYS A 557 3.99 -15.97 48.42
CA LYS A 557 2.55 -15.73 48.53
C LYS A 557 2.23 -14.63 49.54
N GLU A 558 2.85 -14.66 50.72
CA GLU A 558 2.70 -13.57 51.70
C GLU A 558 3.24 -12.24 51.17
N TYR A 559 4.35 -12.23 50.42
CA TYR A 559 4.86 -11.01 49.77
C TYR A 559 3.85 -10.44 48.77
N MET A 560 3.20 -11.30 48.00
CA MET A 560 2.17 -10.91 47.03
C MET A 560 0.88 -10.41 47.68
N ASP A 561 0.48 -11.00 48.81
CA ASP A 561 -0.69 -10.56 49.56
C ASP A 561 -0.46 -9.16 50.16
N GLU A 562 0.74 -8.87 50.70
CA GLU A 562 1.05 -7.51 51.17
C GLU A 562 1.19 -6.49 50.04
N LEU A 563 1.77 -6.91 48.90
CA LEU A 563 1.82 -6.07 47.70
C LEU A 563 0.41 -5.72 47.20
N LYS A 564 -0.51 -6.70 47.25
CA LYS A 564 -1.92 -6.52 46.88
C LYS A 564 -2.61 -5.54 47.82
N HIS A 565 -2.41 -5.69 49.13
CA HIS A 565 -3.01 -4.80 50.12
C HIS A 565 -2.52 -3.35 50.01
N MET A 566 -1.23 -3.14 49.74
CA MET A 566 -0.67 -1.79 49.57
C MET A 566 -1.14 -1.07 48.30
N LEU A 567 -1.57 -1.82 47.29
CA LEU A 567 -2.10 -1.27 46.05
C LEU A 567 -3.64 -1.18 46.04
N GLU A 568 -4.32 -1.39 47.18
CA GLU A 568 -5.77 -1.22 47.30
C GLU A 568 -6.18 0.27 47.33
N ASP A 569 -5.36 1.16 47.90
CA ASP A 569 -5.66 2.58 48.09
C ASP A 569 -5.00 3.52 47.07
N GLY A 570 -4.15 3.00 46.17
CA GLY A 570 -3.45 3.78 45.14
C GLY A 570 -2.72 2.91 44.10
N ASN A 571 -2.47 3.49 42.92
CA ASN A 571 -1.76 2.82 41.82
C ASN A 571 -0.23 2.93 41.92
N GLU A 572 0.29 3.57 42.98
CA GLU A 572 1.70 3.84 43.18
C GLU A 572 2.14 3.41 44.57
N ILE A 573 3.29 2.73 44.64
CA ILE A 573 3.92 2.33 45.90
C ILE A 573 4.68 3.54 46.43
N SER A 574 4.26 4.08 47.57
CA SER A 574 4.94 5.20 48.23
C SER A 574 6.33 4.79 48.76
N ASP A 575 7.22 5.76 49.02
CA ASP A 575 8.56 5.50 49.57
C ASP A 575 8.53 4.73 50.90
N ARG A 576 7.45 4.91 51.68
CA ARG A 576 7.24 4.23 52.96
C ARG A 576 6.86 2.77 52.76
N GLU A 577 6.02 2.46 51.78
CA GLU A 577 5.64 1.10 51.39
C GLU A 577 6.79 0.36 50.72
N ARG A 578 7.57 1.05 49.87
CA ARG A 578 8.80 0.51 49.28
C ARG A 578 9.81 0.09 50.36
N SER A 579 9.99 0.93 51.38
CA SER A 579 10.85 0.63 52.53
C SER A 579 10.32 -0.54 53.38
N PHE A 580 9.00 -0.72 53.44
CA PHE A 580 8.39 -1.87 54.12
C PHE A 580 8.60 -3.16 53.32
N LEU A 581 8.31 -3.15 52.02
CA LEU A 581 8.46 -4.30 51.13
C LEU A 581 9.92 -4.77 51.08
N GLU A 582 10.89 -3.85 51.04
CA GLU A 582 12.32 -4.19 51.08
C GLU A 582 12.70 -4.92 52.38
N ARG A 583 12.19 -4.45 53.53
CA ARG A 583 12.39 -5.11 54.83
C ARG A 583 11.65 -6.43 54.94
N PHE A 584 10.45 -6.53 54.37
CA PHE A 584 9.64 -7.74 54.38
C PHE A 584 10.31 -8.83 53.52
N ARG A 585 10.80 -8.43 52.34
CA ARG A 585 11.62 -9.25 51.45
C ARG A 585 12.85 -9.80 52.17
N GLU A 586 13.64 -8.92 52.80
CA GLU A 586 14.84 -9.32 53.55
C GLU A 586 14.52 -10.25 54.72
N LYS A 587 13.44 -9.96 55.46
CA LYS A 587 12.97 -10.78 56.59
C LYS A 587 12.52 -12.18 56.15
N LYS A 588 11.96 -12.30 54.95
CA LYS A 588 11.44 -13.56 54.37
C LYS A 588 12.43 -14.25 53.44
N GLY A 589 13.62 -13.68 53.24
CA GLY A 589 14.70 -14.26 52.44
C GLY A 589 14.44 -14.23 50.93
N ILE A 590 13.52 -13.39 50.44
CA ILE A 590 13.19 -13.29 49.01
C ILE A 590 14.32 -12.53 48.29
N LEU A 591 14.75 -13.03 47.13
CA LEU A 591 15.77 -12.34 46.33
C LEU A 591 15.19 -11.06 45.70
N LYS A 592 16.01 -10.02 45.60
CA LYS A 592 15.60 -8.73 45.01
C LYS A 592 15.01 -8.88 43.61
N ASP A 593 15.70 -9.62 42.74
CA ASP A 593 15.24 -9.85 41.36
C ASP A 593 13.93 -10.65 41.32
N ARG A 594 13.66 -11.52 42.31
CA ARG A 594 12.43 -12.30 42.42
C ARG A 594 11.26 -11.43 42.91
N ALA A 595 11.50 -10.55 43.88
CA ALA A 595 10.52 -9.54 44.31
C ALA A 595 10.13 -8.60 43.14
N ASP A 596 11.11 -8.15 42.35
CA ASP A 596 10.87 -7.34 41.15
C ASP A 596 10.03 -8.09 40.08
N GLN A 597 10.20 -9.41 39.96
CA GLN A 597 9.38 -10.25 39.07
C GLN A 597 7.93 -10.42 39.56
N LEU A 598 7.75 -10.61 40.88
CA LEU A 598 6.44 -10.71 41.53
C LEU A 598 5.64 -9.40 41.38
N GLU A 599 6.31 -8.26 41.52
CA GLU A 599 5.68 -6.95 41.30
C GLU A 599 5.24 -6.72 39.85
N LYS A 600 6.08 -7.13 38.87
CA LYS A 600 5.77 -7.01 37.44
C LYS A 600 4.66 -7.96 36.97
N SER A 601 4.61 -9.18 37.51
CA SER A 601 3.55 -10.14 37.16
C SER A 601 2.18 -9.70 37.72
N MET A 602 2.16 -9.05 38.88
CA MET A 602 0.94 -8.51 39.47
C MET A 602 0.38 -7.34 38.66
N MET A 603 1.27 -6.47 38.14
CA MET A 603 0.90 -5.38 37.22
C MET A 603 0.30 -5.92 35.91
N ALA A 604 0.82 -7.02 35.35
CA ALA A 604 0.33 -7.62 34.10
C ALA A 604 -1.05 -8.28 34.25
N THR A 605 -1.31 -8.93 35.39
CA THR A 605 -2.57 -9.63 35.67
C THR A 605 -3.74 -8.68 35.95
N ARG A 606 -3.45 -7.41 36.27
CA ARG A 606 -4.44 -6.38 36.64
C ARG A 606 -5.18 -5.76 35.44
N ASN A 607 -4.78 -6.07 34.20
CA ASN A 607 -5.36 -5.48 32.98
C ASN A 607 -6.55 -6.28 32.40
N LEU A 608 -7.07 -7.29 33.10
CA LEU A 608 -8.25 -8.06 32.67
C LEU A 608 -9.32 -8.06 33.76
N SER A 609 -10.49 -7.51 33.44
CA SER A 609 -11.69 -7.56 34.27
C SER A 609 -12.25 -8.98 34.36
N ASN A 610 -13.07 -9.26 35.39
CA ASN A 610 -13.71 -10.57 35.55
C ASN A 610 -14.59 -10.94 34.35
N ASN A 611 -15.26 -9.96 33.75
CA ASN A 611 -16.08 -10.16 32.55
C ASN A 611 -15.22 -10.54 31.34
N GLU A 612 -14.04 -9.94 31.18
CA GLU A 612 -13.11 -10.28 30.09
C GLU A 612 -12.54 -11.70 30.26
N LYS A 613 -12.32 -12.15 31.50
CA LYS A 613 -11.92 -13.55 31.77
C LYS A 613 -13.02 -14.54 31.40
N GLU A 614 -14.25 -14.27 31.81
CA GLU A 614 -15.41 -15.11 31.51
C GLU A 614 -15.70 -15.18 30.00
N TYR A 615 -15.53 -14.07 29.29
CA TYR A 615 -15.62 -14.03 27.83
C TYR A 615 -14.57 -14.91 27.15
N LEU A 616 -13.33 -14.91 27.66
CA LEU A 616 -12.24 -15.69 27.08
C LEU A 616 -12.37 -17.20 27.32
N GLU A 617 -12.94 -17.62 28.45
CA GLU A 617 -13.23 -19.03 28.72
C GLU A 617 -14.27 -19.58 27.72
N GLU A 618 -15.38 -18.87 27.51
CA GLU A 618 -16.43 -19.24 26.54
C GLU A 618 -15.88 -19.24 25.09
N TYR A 619 -15.02 -18.27 24.78
CA TYR A 619 -14.33 -18.20 23.50
C TYR A 619 -13.46 -19.43 23.23
N GLN A 620 -12.70 -19.89 24.23
CA GLN A 620 -11.84 -21.05 24.14
C GLN A 620 -12.64 -22.36 24.03
N GLU A 621 -13.79 -22.46 24.70
CA GLU A 621 -14.67 -23.64 24.62
C GLU A 621 -15.23 -23.83 23.20
N LEU A 622 -15.69 -22.75 22.56
CA LEU A 622 -16.22 -22.81 21.18
C LEU A 622 -15.12 -23.03 20.14
N LEU A 623 -13.90 -22.57 20.40
CA LEU A 623 -12.73 -22.84 19.56
C LEU A 623 -12.26 -24.31 19.65
N ALA A 624 -12.62 -25.04 20.71
CA ALA A 624 -12.22 -26.44 20.88
C ALA A 624 -12.83 -27.39 19.83
N GLU A 625 -13.96 -27.01 19.20
CA GLU A 625 -14.60 -27.77 18.11
C GLU A 625 -14.00 -27.48 16.72
N GLY A 626 -13.01 -26.58 16.60
CA GLY A 626 -12.33 -26.23 15.36
C GLY A 626 -12.38 -24.74 15.02
N GLU A 627 -12.64 -24.39 13.75
CA GLU A 627 -12.84 -23.00 13.36
C GLU A 627 -14.22 -22.51 13.82
N ILE A 628 -14.24 -21.31 14.43
CA ILE A 628 -15.49 -20.67 14.87
C ILE A 628 -16.40 -20.44 13.66
N THR A 629 -17.50 -21.17 13.62
CA THR A 629 -18.53 -21.06 12.60
C THR A 629 -19.26 -19.72 12.70
N GLU A 630 -19.95 -19.31 11.63
CA GLU A 630 -20.74 -18.07 11.62
C GLU A 630 -21.85 -18.07 12.70
N LYS A 631 -22.31 -19.27 13.11
CA LYS A 631 -23.30 -19.43 14.18
C LYS A 631 -22.70 -19.20 15.56
N GLU A 632 -21.51 -19.73 15.83
CA GLU A 632 -20.75 -19.52 17.08
C GLU A 632 -20.27 -18.07 17.22
N ARG A 633 -19.87 -17.43 16.11
CA ARG A 633 -19.56 -15.99 16.08
C ARG A 633 -20.74 -15.16 16.57
N ARG A 634 -21.97 -15.50 16.17
CA ARG A 634 -23.20 -14.83 16.63
C ARG A 634 -23.53 -15.13 18.10
N ILE A 635 -23.02 -16.22 18.66
CA ILE A 635 -23.17 -16.55 20.09
C ILE A 635 -22.16 -15.72 20.90
N LEU A 636 -20.89 -15.69 20.48
CA LEU A 636 -19.83 -14.89 21.11
C LEU A 636 -20.13 -13.40 21.10
N ASN A 637 -20.63 -12.84 20.00
CA ASN A 637 -21.00 -11.42 19.95
C ASN A 637 -22.15 -11.09 20.93
N ARG A 638 -23.09 -12.03 21.12
CA ARG A 638 -24.17 -11.86 22.12
C ARG A 638 -23.64 -12.03 23.55
N PHE A 639 -22.65 -12.89 23.76
CA PHE A 639 -22.00 -13.11 25.04
C PHE A 639 -21.16 -11.91 25.46
N ALA A 640 -20.36 -11.34 24.55
CA ALA A 640 -19.62 -10.09 24.75
C ALA A 640 -20.54 -8.93 25.12
N ALA A 641 -21.64 -8.75 24.36
CA ALA A 641 -22.64 -7.72 24.65
C ALA A 641 -23.31 -7.92 26.01
N ARG A 642 -23.55 -9.16 26.44
CA ARG A 642 -24.10 -9.49 27.76
C ARG A 642 -23.12 -9.17 28.90
N LEU A 643 -21.83 -9.34 28.64
CA LEU A 643 -20.74 -9.05 29.58
C LEU A 643 -20.29 -7.58 29.54
N GLY A 644 -20.88 -6.76 28.67
CA GLY A 644 -20.54 -5.33 28.53
C GLY A 644 -19.18 -5.09 27.89
N ILE A 645 -18.68 -6.04 27.08
CA ILE A 645 -17.40 -5.95 26.38
C ILE A 645 -17.67 -5.42 24.97
N GLU A 646 -17.02 -4.32 24.62
CA GLU A 646 -17.13 -3.76 23.26
C GLU A 646 -16.49 -4.70 22.23
N ASN A 647 -17.04 -4.72 21.01
CA ASN A 647 -16.61 -5.66 19.97
C ASN A 647 -15.11 -5.53 19.63
N GLU A 648 -14.56 -4.32 19.68
CA GLU A 648 -13.14 -4.07 19.43
C GLU A 648 -12.27 -4.69 20.54
N ARG A 649 -12.65 -4.49 21.81
CA ARG A 649 -11.99 -5.11 22.95
C ARG A 649 -12.12 -6.64 22.96
N ALA A 650 -13.29 -7.16 22.59
CA ALA A 650 -13.50 -8.60 22.42
C ALA A 650 -12.55 -9.17 21.35
N GLN A 651 -12.38 -8.49 20.21
CA GLN A 651 -11.43 -8.88 19.17
C GLN A 651 -9.97 -8.79 19.62
N GLU A 652 -9.59 -7.77 20.38
CA GLU A 652 -8.25 -7.69 20.98
C GLU A 652 -7.97 -8.90 21.90
N LEU A 653 -8.95 -9.26 22.74
CA LEU A 653 -8.85 -10.40 23.64
C LEU A 653 -8.76 -11.72 22.86
N GLU A 654 -9.59 -11.89 21.82
CA GLU A 654 -9.51 -13.04 20.92
C GLU A 654 -8.14 -13.14 20.20
N ASN A 655 -7.62 -12.01 19.73
CA ASN A 655 -6.32 -11.91 19.05
C ASN A 655 -5.15 -12.15 20.02
N SER A 656 -5.34 -11.90 21.31
CA SER A 656 -4.37 -12.26 22.34
C SER A 656 -4.26 -13.77 22.55
N ILE A 657 -5.30 -14.53 22.20
CA ILE A 657 -5.36 -16.00 22.29
C ILE A 657 -5.03 -16.67 20.94
N LYS A 658 -5.34 -16.01 19.82
CA LYS A 658 -5.10 -16.52 18.45
C LYS A 658 -3.66 -16.34 17.94
N LYS A 659 -2.72 -15.90 18.78
CA LYS A 659 -1.30 -15.82 18.43
C LYS A 659 -0.63 -17.17 18.59
#